data_AF-A0A6A3NFQ8-F1
#
_entry.id   AF-A0A6A3NFQ8-F1
#
_cell.length_a   1.000
_cell.length_b   1.000
_cell.length_c   1.000
_cell.angle_alpha   90.00
_cell.angle_beta   90.00
_cell.angle_gamma   90.00
#
_symmetry.space_group_name_H-M   'P 1'
#
loop_
_entity.id
_entity.type
_entity.pdbx_description
1 polymer ?
#
loop_
_entity_poly.entity_id
_entity_poly.type
_entity_poly.pdbx_seq_one_letter_code
_entity_poly.pdbx_strand_id
1 'polypeptide(L)'
;MTRRRIFALLLLLLCAAVEASIDLLKRDAAAPDIVAATRGLIHRRLGARFNEQIALRVLPSDADGLDVFELGSAGDKLEVAANSATAMAYGLQWYLKTALHTQTDWDDHKLQLPYVLPKVDKRVRHKRSAKFSYYQNVCTVSYSSWTWGWQKWEKHIDWMALNGINMPLAFTGQEKVWQTTFQKHYNVNAAGLNKFFAGSAFLAWGRMGNLRGSWVEGPLPQAFIDGQYELQLKILERMQEFGMVPALPAFAGHVPEELKTLYPNAKFTRSPNWGDFSDEFCCVYMLDPQDPLYHEIGKTFLEEQRALYDYTSSLYQCDTYNEMDPDFTDPAKLQGASRAVIDSMTAADPNAVWLIQGWLFVNSPNYWTKERVKTYLDGVPNDKLIILDLYSEVRPVWNKMDNYFGKSWIYCVLHNFGGNTGMRGDLPTLGTAPVLANRASNGTMIGVGLTMEGIFQNYVVYDLTLQIAWVDTPLDMDEWVPSFAAQRYHSQDAHTERAWGFLLQSVYNRTLEYGGVTKNLICLIPHWNLVRDGFMPTLITYDPMDITRAWKELLLAGSELHALDTYRHDLVDVTRQFLSDHFMAQYLHLKDMYTGKDVSADQLCAWTDDMLVTIERLDEILATNDDFLLGNWIADARALADEAEPSEVSKLQDYYEYEARNQVTRWGDNNSESIHDYAGKEWAGLVDGYYLPRWRMWLTEVCQSYTQKRDINEAALEKARIEFELKWQLSHERYPTTTTGDTLAVSKRIFEEFAGPNDFQSPWSWKLAGYFAHTQAVV
;
A
#
# COMPACT_ATOMS: atom_id res chain seq x y z
N MET A 1 11.71 39.53 -33.26
CA MET A 1 11.74 38.91 -31.91
C MET A 1 12.74 37.77 -31.92
N THR A 2 13.66 37.71 -30.97
CA THR A 2 14.76 36.72 -30.92
C THR A 2 14.27 35.35 -30.46
N ARG A 3 14.86 34.25 -30.99
CA ARG A 3 14.51 32.85 -30.63
C ARG A 3 14.42 32.60 -29.12
N ARG A 4 15.25 33.27 -28.31
CA ARG A 4 15.21 33.20 -26.84
C ARG A 4 13.92 33.77 -26.22
N ARG A 5 13.34 34.84 -26.78
CA ARG A 5 12.08 35.42 -26.28
C ARG A 5 10.87 34.57 -26.68
N ILE A 6 10.92 33.92 -27.84
CA ILE A 6 9.87 32.98 -28.28
C ILE A 6 9.90 31.72 -27.39
N PHE A 7 11.08 31.21 -27.05
CA PHE A 7 11.24 30.08 -26.14
C PHE A 7 10.74 30.41 -24.71
N ALA A 8 11.06 31.60 -24.19
CA ALA A 8 10.58 32.04 -22.89
C ALA A 8 9.05 32.28 -22.86
N LEU A 9 8.46 32.81 -23.93
CA LEU A 9 7.01 32.96 -24.05
C LEU A 9 6.28 31.61 -24.17
N LEU A 10 6.85 30.65 -24.90
CA LEU A 10 6.31 29.29 -25.00
C LEU A 10 6.37 28.58 -23.64
N LEU A 11 7.45 28.74 -22.88
CA LEU A 11 7.58 28.23 -21.50
C LEU A 11 6.55 28.86 -20.55
N LEU A 12 6.34 30.18 -20.62
CA LEU A 12 5.31 30.87 -19.83
C LEU A 12 3.89 30.42 -20.19
N LEU A 13 3.61 30.20 -21.48
CA LEU A 13 2.31 29.70 -21.94
C LEU A 13 2.08 28.24 -21.55
N LEU A 14 3.13 27.41 -21.53
CA LEU A 14 3.08 26.02 -21.06
C LEU A 14 2.85 25.93 -19.55
N CYS A 15 3.54 26.75 -18.74
CA CYS A 15 3.29 26.82 -17.29
C CYS A 15 1.87 27.33 -16.97
N ALA A 16 1.39 28.36 -17.67
CA ALA A 16 0.03 28.89 -17.48
C ALA A 16 -1.08 27.91 -17.88
N ALA A 17 -0.85 27.06 -18.89
CA ALA A 17 -1.81 26.03 -19.30
C ALA A 17 -1.88 24.86 -18.30
N VAL A 18 -0.77 24.51 -17.64
CA VAL A 18 -0.73 23.48 -16.60
C VAL A 18 -1.44 23.96 -15.32
N GLU A 19 -1.23 25.22 -14.90
CA GLU A 19 -1.95 25.83 -13.78
C GLU A 19 -3.47 25.85 -14.00
N ALA A 20 -3.93 26.12 -15.22
CA ALA A 20 -5.35 26.19 -15.56
C ALA A 20 -6.11 24.84 -15.44
N SER A 21 -5.42 23.70 -15.51
CA SER A 21 -6.05 22.36 -15.42
C SER A 21 -6.46 21.97 -14.01
N ILE A 22 -5.61 22.31 -13.05
CA ILE A 22 -5.75 21.89 -11.66
C ILE A 22 -6.79 22.75 -10.94
N ASP A 23 -6.92 24.02 -11.35
CA ASP A 23 -7.92 24.94 -10.81
C ASP A 23 -9.36 24.61 -11.22
N LEU A 24 -9.54 23.69 -12.19
CA LEU A 24 -10.84 23.18 -12.61
C LEU A 24 -11.30 21.97 -11.78
N LEU A 25 -10.39 21.32 -11.04
CA LEU A 25 -10.77 20.29 -10.09
C LEU A 25 -11.63 20.94 -8.99
N LYS A 26 -12.80 20.34 -8.68
CA LYS A 26 -13.81 20.83 -7.70
C LYS A 26 -14.68 22.01 -8.14
N ARG A 27 -14.76 22.38 -9.42
CA ARG A 27 -15.49 23.59 -9.85
C ARG A 27 -16.97 23.63 -9.43
N ASP A 28 -17.60 22.46 -9.25
CA ASP A 28 -19.02 22.33 -8.92
C ASP A 28 -19.28 21.92 -7.45
N ALA A 29 -18.24 21.70 -6.64
CA ALA A 29 -18.40 21.36 -5.23
C ALA A 29 -18.58 22.62 -4.37
N ALA A 30 -19.52 22.60 -3.42
CA ALA A 30 -19.64 23.66 -2.44
C ALA A 30 -18.33 23.78 -1.64
N ALA A 31 -17.86 25.02 -1.43
CA ALA A 31 -16.67 25.24 -0.62
C ALA A 31 -16.90 24.69 0.79
N PRO A 32 -15.99 23.85 1.32
CA PRO A 32 -16.18 23.24 2.63
C PRO A 32 -16.12 24.31 3.72
N ASP A 33 -16.91 24.12 4.79
CA ASP A 33 -16.71 24.87 6.02
C ASP A 33 -15.48 24.31 6.74
N ILE A 34 -14.33 24.93 6.46
CA ILE A 34 -13.01 24.57 7.02
C ILE A 34 -13.04 24.45 8.54
N VAL A 35 -13.77 25.37 9.21
CA VAL A 35 -13.83 25.39 10.67
C VAL A 35 -14.69 24.23 11.15
N ALA A 36 -15.89 24.04 10.60
CA ALA A 36 -16.77 22.95 11.01
C ALA A 36 -16.13 21.57 10.83
N ALA A 37 -15.51 21.31 9.67
CA ALA A 37 -14.81 20.06 9.39
C ALA A 37 -13.70 19.78 10.42
N THR A 38 -12.89 20.79 10.70
CA THR A 38 -11.80 20.68 11.68
C THR A 38 -12.32 20.51 13.11
N ARG A 39 -13.44 21.16 13.48
CA ARG A 39 -14.10 20.94 14.78
C ARG A 39 -14.61 19.52 14.95
N GLY A 40 -15.16 18.93 13.88
CA GLY A 40 -15.57 17.54 13.82
C GLY A 40 -14.39 16.59 14.03
N LEU A 41 -13.29 16.82 13.31
CA LEU A 41 -12.05 16.07 13.47
C LEU A 41 -11.50 16.16 14.90
N ILE A 42 -11.40 17.36 15.48
CA ILE A 42 -10.95 17.54 16.87
C ILE A 42 -11.84 16.76 17.83
N HIS A 43 -13.16 16.80 17.63
CA HIS A 43 -14.09 16.05 18.48
C HIS A 43 -13.84 14.54 18.40
N ARG A 44 -13.73 13.98 17.20
CA ARG A 44 -13.55 12.54 16.98
C ARG A 44 -12.18 12.04 17.42
N ARG A 45 -11.11 12.81 17.18
CA ARG A 45 -9.72 12.38 17.36
C ARG A 45 -9.09 12.79 18.69
N LEU A 46 -9.38 14.00 19.17
CA LEU A 46 -8.79 14.53 20.40
C LEU A 46 -9.82 14.49 21.54
N GLY A 47 -11.10 14.62 21.23
CA GLY A 47 -12.21 14.67 22.19
C GLY A 47 -12.82 16.07 22.33
N ALA A 48 -14.11 16.11 22.63
CA ALA A 48 -14.93 17.34 22.63
C ALA A 48 -14.34 18.51 23.42
N ARG A 49 -13.68 18.25 24.56
CA ARG A 49 -13.08 19.29 25.43
C ARG A 49 -12.04 20.16 24.71
N PHE A 50 -11.34 19.62 23.73
CA PHE A 50 -10.26 20.33 23.05
C PHE A 50 -10.79 21.39 22.08
N ASN A 51 -12.08 21.31 21.69
CA ASN A 51 -12.70 22.39 20.91
C ASN A 51 -12.74 23.72 21.69
N GLU A 52 -12.78 23.68 23.02
CA GLU A 52 -12.73 24.89 23.83
C GLU A 52 -11.32 25.47 23.95
N GLN A 53 -10.29 24.63 23.76
CA GLN A 53 -8.87 25.00 23.93
C GLN A 53 -8.18 25.40 22.61
N ILE A 54 -8.81 25.09 21.47
CA ILE A 54 -8.27 25.38 20.14
C ILE A 54 -9.13 26.47 19.47
N ALA A 55 -8.52 27.58 19.08
CA ALA A 55 -9.09 28.61 18.23
C ALA A 55 -8.73 28.31 16.76
N LEU A 56 -9.72 28.37 15.88
CA LEU A 56 -9.55 28.11 14.46
C LEU A 56 -9.81 29.39 13.66
N ARG A 57 -8.94 29.70 12.69
CA ARG A 57 -9.06 30.89 11.85
C ARG A 57 -8.78 30.57 10.39
N VAL A 58 -9.67 30.96 9.49
CA VAL A 58 -9.47 30.74 8.05
C VAL A 58 -8.51 31.80 7.50
N LEU A 59 -7.53 31.36 6.71
CA LEU A 59 -6.62 32.21 5.94
C LEU A 59 -7.11 32.34 4.48
N PRO A 60 -6.88 33.47 3.81
CA PRO A 60 -7.05 33.54 2.37
C PRO A 60 -6.01 32.64 1.67
N SER A 61 -6.37 32.11 0.50
CA SER A 61 -5.40 31.43 -0.38
C SER A 61 -4.45 32.43 -1.04
N ASP A 62 -3.18 32.05 -1.13
CA ASP A 62 -2.17 32.78 -1.90
C ASP A 62 -2.38 32.58 -3.42
N ALA A 63 -1.70 33.38 -4.25
CA ALA A 63 -1.85 33.34 -5.71
C ALA A 63 -1.42 32.01 -6.36
N ASP A 64 -0.53 31.26 -5.72
CA ASP A 64 -0.10 29.93 -6.17
C ASP A 64 -1.07 28.81 -5.76
N GLY A 65 -2.10 29.13 -4.96
CA GLY A 65 -3.12 28.17 -4.51
C GLY A 65 -2.60 27.05 -3.60
N LEU A 66 -1.36 27.15 -3.09
CA LEU A 66 -0.80 26.15 -2.20
C LEU A 66 -1.40 26.27 -0.80
N ASP A 67 -1.58 25.13 -0.13
CA ASP A 67 -2.04 25.16 1.25
C ASP A 67 -0.99 25.76 2.18
N VAL A 68 -1.47 26.47 3.18
CA VAL A 68 -0.68 27.13 4.21
C VAL A 68 -1.39 27.03 5.56
N PHE A 69 -0.61 26.84 6.61
CA PHE A 69 -1.10 26.95 7.98
C PHE A 69 -0.19 27.83 8.85
N GLU A 70 -0.76 28.34 9.92
CA GLU A 70 -0.07 29.04 10.99
C GLU A 70 -0.45 28.42 12.34
N LEU A 71 0.54 28.28 13.22
CA LEU A 71 0.33 27.94 14.63
C LEU A 71 0.71 29.14 15.48
N GLY A 72 -0.12 29.44 16.48
CA GLY A 72 0.11 30.52 17.42
C GLY A 72 -0.74 30.37 18.66
N SER A 73 -0.96 31.48 19.36
CA SER A 73 -1.82 31.52 20.55
C SER A 73 -2.85 32.63 20.43
N ALA A 74 -4.10 32.33 20.80
CA ALA A 74 -5.20 33.29 20.93
C ALA A 74 -5.62 33.37 22.39
N GLY A 75 -4.98 34.26 23.15
CA GLY A 75 -5.12 34.33 24.60
C GLY A 75 -4.54 33.08 25.28
N ASP A 76 -5.41 32.26 25.86
CA ASP A 76 -5.05 30.99 26.51
C ASP A 76 -5.22 29.76 25.62
N LYS A 77 -5.69 29.95 24.38
CA LYS A 77 -5.96 28.88 23.42
C LYS A 77 -4.81 28.70 22.42
N LEU A 78 -4.57 27.47 22.00
CA LEU A 78 -3.84 27.18 20.77
C LEU A 78 -4.60 27.82 19.61
N GLU A 79 -3.95 28.60 18.75
CA GLU A 79 -4.55 29.04 17.48
C GLU A 79 -3.97 28.22 16.33
N VAL A 80 -4.85 27.62 15.52
CA VAL A 80 -4.50 27.01 14.23
C VAL A 80 -5.23 27.80 13.14
N ALA A 81 -4.48 28.39 12.23
CA ALA A 81 -5.05 29.11 11.10
C ALA A 81 -4.62 28.45 9.78
N ALA A 82 -5.52 28.31 8.81
CA ALA A 82 -5.20 27.69 7.52
C ALA A 82 -6.18 28.07 6.41
N ASN A 83 -5.79 27.90 5.14
CA ASN A 83 -6.63 28.18 3.98
C ASN A 83 -7.48 26.98 3.49
N SER A 84 -7.26 25.78 4.04
CA SER A 84 -8.06 24.58 3.78
C SER A 84 -8.19 23.70 5.03
N ALA A 85 -9.16 22.78 5.05
CA ALA A 85 -9.38 21.90 6.20
C ALA A 85 -8.25 20.88 6.37
N THR A 86 -7.73 20.30 5.29
CA THR A 86 -6.56 19.41 5.31
C THR A 86 -5.32 20.13 5.82
N ALA A 87 -5.14 21.41 5.47
CA ALA A 87 -4.04 22.21 5.99
C ALA A 87 -4.20 22.57 7.47
N MET A 88 -5.43 22.83 7.91
CA MET A 88 -5.74 23.08 9.31
C MET A 88 -5.49 21.82 10.16
N ALA A 89 -5.91 20.66 9.67
CA ALA A 89 -5.66 19.37 10.31
C ALA A 89 -4.17 19.02 10.32
N TYR A 90 -3.44 19.26 9.23
CA TYR A 90 -1.98 19.07 9.23
C TYR A 90 -1.26 20.02 10.18
N GLY A 91 -1.70 21.27 10.30
CA GLY A 91 -1.19 22.19 11.32
C GLY A 91 -1.40 21.65 12.74
N LEU A 92 -2.54 21.01 13.01
CA LEU A 92 -2.77 20.33 14.28
C LEU A 92 -1.80 19.17 14.49
N GLN A 93 -1.60 18.28 13.51
CA GLN A 93 -0.60 17.21 13.57
C GLN A 93 0.81 17.75 13.79
N TRP A 94 1.18 18.85 13.14
CA TRP A 94 2.47 19.51 13.35
C TRP A 94 2.63 19.97 14.80
N TYR A 95 1.58 20.54 15.40
CA TYR A 95 1.57 20.88 16.82
C TYR A 95 1.69 19.65 17.72
N LEU A 96 0.97 18.56 17.42
CA LEU A 96 1.07 17.30 18.16
C LEU A 96 2.53 16.81 18.17
N LYS A 97 3.19 16.79 17.01
CA LYS A 97 4.58 16.36 16.87
C LYS A 97 5.56 17.27 17.60
N THR A 98 5.48 18.57 17.36
CA THR A 98 6.53 19.52 17.77
C THR A 98 6.37 20.05 19.18
N ALA A 99 5.14 20.17 19.70
CA ALA A 99 4.87 20.74 21.02
C ALA A 99 4.46 19.70 22.06
N LEU A 100 3.80 18.60 21.66
CA LEU A 100 3.36 17.55 22.57
C LEU A 100 4.21 16.28 22.49
N HIS A 101 5.06 16.15 21.46
CA HIS A 101 5.80 14.92 21.18
C HIS A 101 4.88 13.70 21.05
N THR A 102 3.75 13.85 20.35
CA THR A 102 2.82 12.76 19.99
C THR A 102 2.46 12.85 18.52
N GLN A 103 2.00 11.76 17.91
CA GLN A 103 1.57 11.77 16.50
C GLN A 103 0.46 10.76 16.25
N THR A 104 -0.38 11.04 15.23
CA THR A 104 -1.26 10.00 14.67
C THR A 104 -0.47 9.03 13.80
N ASP A 105 -0.91 7.78 13.76
CA ASP A 105 -0.45 6.76 12.82
C ASP A 105 -1.61 5.93 12.24
N TRP A 106 -1.28 4.95 11.40
CA TRP A 106 -2.27 4.11 10.73
C TRP A 106 -3.06 3.24 11.68
N ASP A 107 -2.40 2.65 12.66
CA ASP A 107 -2.94 1.70 13.64
C ASP A 107 -3.91 2.39 14.62
N ASP A 108 -4.05 3.73 14.53
CA ASP A 108 -4.92 4.53 15.36
C ASP A 108 -4.52 4.47 16.85
N HIS A 109 -3.20 4.42 17.11
CA HIS A 109 -2.68 4.46 18.46
C HIS A 109 -3.13 5.73 19.19
N LYS A 110 -3.38 5.59 20.49
CA LYS A 110 -3.95 6.67 21.29
C LYS A 110 -2.98 7.86 21.42
N LEU A 111 -3.43 9.04 21.00
CA LEU A 111 -2.72 10.30 21.21
C LEU A 111 -2.55 10.62 22.71
N GLN A 112 -1.32 10.94 23.12
CA GLN A 112 -1.02 11.37 24.49
C GLN A 112 -1.21 12.89 24.60
N LEU A 113 -2.35 13.31 25.14
CA LEU A 113 -2.74 14.72 25.22
C LEU A 113 -2.84 15.19 26.67
N PRO A 114 -2.18 16.32 27.05
CA PRO A 114 -2.35 16.90 28.37
C PRO A 114 -3.78 17.43 28.55
N TYR A 115 -4.19 17.63 29.81
CA TYR A 115 -5.52 18.18 30.11
C TYR A 115 -5.69 19.61 29.56
N VAL A 116 -4.62 20.41 29.64
CA VAL A 116 -4.52 21.75 29.06
C VAL A 116 -3.42 21.76 28.01
N LEU A 117 -3.76 22.19 26.79
CA LEU A 117 -2.80 22.28 25.69
C LEU A 117 -1.77 23.40 25.95
N PRO A 118 -0.46 23.11 25.86
CA PRO A 118 0.60 24.11 25.85
C PRO A 118 0.38 25.18 24.78
N LYS A 119 0.75 26.42 25.12
CA LYS A 119 0.72 27.55 24.19
C LYS A 119 1.88 27.45 23.19
N VAL A 120 1.69 28.09 22.05
CA VAL A 120 2.76 28.31 21.07
C VAL A 120 3.32 29.73 21.28
N ASP A 121 4.55 29.81 21.77
CA ASP A 121 5.20 31.08 22.15
C ASP A 121 5.47 32.00 20.96
N LYS A 122 5.87 31.41 19.83
CA LYS A 122 6.17 32.14 18.59
C LYS A 122 5.29 31.62 17.47
N ARG A 123 4.58 32.54 16.81
CA ARG A 123 3.78 32.19 15.64
C ARG A 123 4.69 31.60 14.55
N VAL A 124 4.36 30.41 14.07
CA VAL A 124 5.03 29.76 12.94
C VAL A 124 4.07 29.68 11.77
N ARG A 125 4.61 29.75 10.55
CA ARG A 125 3.85 29.63 9.29
C ARG A 125 4.56 28.60 8.42
N HIS A 126 3.83 27.61 7.95
CA HIS A 126 4.32 26.56 7.07
C HIS A 126 3.45 26.48 5.82
N LYS A 127 4.10 26.31 4.68
CA LYS A 127 3.47 26.27 3.36
C LYS A 127 3.89 24.98 2.66
N ARG A 128 2.98 24.35 1.92
CA ARG A 128 3.32 23.17 1.12
C ARG A 128 4.36 23.48 0.05
N SER A 129 5.17 22.49 -0.31
CA SER A 129 6.10 22.58 -1.44
C SER A 129 5.48 22.10 -2.76
N ALA A 130 4.35 21.40 -2.70
CA ALA A 130 3.56 20.93 -3.85
C ALA A 130 2.05 20.96 -3.56
N LYS A 131 1.22 21.05 -4.62
CA LYS A 131 -0.23 21.25 -4.52
C LYS A 131 -0.96 20.03 -3.94
N PHE A 132 -0.47 18.83 -4.22
CA PHE A 132 -1.14 17.59 -3.83
C PHE A 132 -0.31 16.67 -2.93
N SER A 133 -1.03 16.03 -2.00
CA SER A 133 -0.61 14.80 -1.34
C SER A 133 -1.56 13.72 -1.80
N TYR A 134 -1.09 12.88 -2.72
CA TYR A 134 -1.85 11.75 -3.24
C TYR A 134 -1.78 10.56 -2.29
N TYR A 135 -2.86 9.78 -2.19
CA TYR A 135 -2.86 8.59 -1.35
C TYR A 135 -3.69 7.44 -1.95
N GLN A 136 -3.07 6.26 -1.81
CA GLN A 136 -3.50 4.88 -2.11
C GLN A 136 -3.12 4.37 -3.50
N ASN A 137 -2.75 3.09 -3.55
CA ASN A 137 -2.71 2.32 -4.78
C ASN A 137 -4.09 1.74 -5.06
N VAL A 138 -4.37 1.41 -6.32
CA VAL A 138 -5.53 0.57 -6.66
C VAL A 138 -5.46 -0.80 -5.95
N CYS A 139 -4.27 -1.32 -5.63
CA CYS A 139 -4.08 -2.55 -4.86
C CYS A 139 -4.42 -2.41 -3.36
N THR A 140 -4.30 -1.21 -2.77
CA THR A 140 -4.57 -0.98 -1.33
C THR A 140 -6.00 -1.39 -0.94
N VAL A 141 -6.93 -1.22 -1.88
CA VAL A 141 -8.33 -1.59 -1.66
C VAL A 141 -8.50 -3.09 -1.42
N SER A 142 -7.65 -3.92 -2.01
CA SER A 142 -7.69 -5.37 -1.87
C SER A 142 -6.81 -5.82 -0.71
N TYR A 143 -5.55 -5.41 -0.62
CA TYR A 143 -4.68 -5.93 0.44
C TYR A 143 -4.88 -5.30 1.81
N SER A 144 -5.75 -4.31 1.94
CA SER A 144 -5.95 -3.63 3.24
C SER A 144 -7.40 -3.30 3.56
N SER A 145 -8.18 -2.73 2.63
CA SER A 145 -9.44 -2.06 3.01
C SER A 145 -10.76 -2.73 2.58
N TRP A 146 -10.75 -3.86 1.84
CA TRP A 146 -11.99 -4.47 1.34
C TRP A 146 -12.92 -5.01 2.45
N THR A 147 -12.36 -5.30 3.63
CA THR A 147 -13.10 -5.75 4.82
C THR A 147 -13.57 -4.61 5.72
N TRP A 148 -13.26 -3.36 5.38
CA TRP A 148 -13.50 -2.24 6.29
C TRP A 148 -14.96 -1.80 6.29
N GLY A 149 -15.52 -1.62 7.49
CA GLY A 149 -16.75 -0.86 7.71
C GLY A 149 -16.52 0.65 7.86
N TRP A 150 -17.61 1.40 8.05
CA TRP A 150 -17.56 2.86 8.16
C TRP A 150 -16.68 3.35 9.30
N GLN A 151 -16.70 2.72 10.47
CA GLN A 151 -15.95 3.19 11.64
C GLN A 151 -14.43 3.20 11.38
N LYS A 152 -13.93 2.22 10.63
CA LYS A 152 -12.51 2.13 10.25
C LYS A 152 -12.16 3.18 9.20
N TRP A 153 -13.00 3.34 8.18
CA TRP A 153 -12.87 4.41 7.18
C TRP A 153 -12.92 5.81 7.79
N GLU A 154 -13.81 6.04 8.75
CA GLU A 154 -13.97 7.34 9.41
C GLU A 154 -12.67 7.80 10.07
N LYS A 155 -12.06 6.90 10.85
CA LYS A 155 -10.76 7.11 11.51
C LYS A 155 -9.65 7.28 10.49
N HIS A 156 -9.67 6.48 9.42
CA HIS A 156 -8.63 6.54 8.39
C HIS A 156 -8.68 7.87 7.61
N ILE A 157 -9.87 8.39 7.30
CA ILE A 157 -10.00 9.70 6.64
C ILE A 157 -9.58 10.84 7.59
N ASP A 158 -9.87 10.73 8.89
CA ASP A 158 -9.34 11.67 9.88
C ASP A 158 -7.79 11.61 9.95
N TRP A 159 -7.18 10.43 9.89
CA TRP A 159 -5.73 10.25 9.75
C TRP A 159 -5.21 10.88 8.44
N MET A 160 -5.92 10.72 7.33
CA MET A 160 -5.58 11.35 6.04
C MET A 160 -5.56 12.87 6.16
N ALA A 161 -6.59 13.46 6.78
CA ALA A 161 -6.67 14.91 6.99
C ALA A 161 -5.55 15.41 7.91
N LEU A 162 -5.27 14.72 9.03
CA LEU A 162 -4.15 15.03 9.93
C LEU A 162 -2.79 14.96 9.24
N ASN A 163 -2.66 14.17 8.18
CA ASN A 163 -1.44 14.09 7.37
C ASN A 163 -1.45 14.97 6.11
N GLY A 164 -2.43 15.87 5.98
CA GLY A 164 -2.49 16.83 4.88
C GLY A 164 -2.77 16.19 3.51
N ILE A 165 -3.29 14.96 3.48
CA ILE A 165 -3.72 14.29 2.25
C ILE A 165 -4.94 15.02 1.71
N ASN A 166 -4.88 15.42 0.44
CA ASN A 166 -5.93 16.19 -0.22
C ASN A 166 -6.34 15.62 -1.59
N MET A 167 -5.71 14.53 -2.06
CA MET A 167 -6.08 13.83 -3.30
C MET A 167 -6.06 12.30 -3.10
N PRO A 168 -7.05 11.73 -2.39
CA PRO A 168 -7.10 10.28 -2.19
C PRO A 168 -7.75 9.53 -3.35
N LEU A 169 -7.47 8.23 -3.50
CA LEU A 169 -8.27 7.32 -4.31
C LEU A 169 -9.61 7.00 -3.62
N ALA A 170 -10.71 6.89 -4.37
CA ALA A 170 -12.03 6.55 -3.83
C ALA A 170 -12.73 5.49 -4.68
N PHE A 171 -12.32 4.23 -4.50
CA PHE A 171 -12.68 3.09 -5.37
C PHE A 171 -13.70 2.13 -4.75
N THR A 172 -14.09 2.35 -3.50
CA THR A 172 -15.04 1.51 -2.76
C THR A 172 -16.37 1.44 -3.52
N GLY A 173 -16.95 0.24 -3.65
CA GLY A 173 -18.29 0.04 -4.22
C GLY A 173 -18.47 0.34 -5.72
N GLN A 174 -17.40 0.54 -6.49
CA GLN A 174 -17.51 0.89 -7.91
C GLN A 174 -18.19 -0.18 -8.78
N GLU A 175 -18.22 -1.43 -8.31
CA GLU A 175 -18.95 -2.53 -8.96
C GLU A 175 -20.43 -2.20 -9.13
N LYS A 176 -21.01 -1.36 -8.25
CA LYS A 176 -22.41 -0.91 -8.37
C LYS A 176 -22.62 -0.03 -9.60
N VAL A 177 -21.66 0.85 -9.90
CA VAL A 177 -21.69 1.71 -11.08
C VAL A 177 -21.62 0.83 -12.32
N TRP A 178 -20.66 -0.10 -12.38
CA TRP A 178 -20.52 -1.06 -13.48
C TRP A 178 -21.77 -1.92 -13.68
N GLN A 179 -22.31 -2.48 -12.60
CA GLN A 179 -23.53 -3.27 -12.62
C GLN A 179 -24.68 -2.46 -13.22
N THR A 180 -24.88 -1.23 -12.74
CA THR A 180 -25.94 -0.35 -13.23
C THR A 180 -25.74 0.00 -14.69
N THR A 181 -24.52 0.40 -15.10
CA THR A 181 -24.19 0.71 -16.49
C THR A 181 -24.53 -0.45 -17.43
N PHE A 182 -24.00 -1.65 -17.15
CA PHE A 182 -24.16 -2.78 -18.05
C PHE A 182 -25.57 -3.39 -18.05
N GLN A 183 -26.23 -3.49 -16.90
CA GLN A 183 -27.60 -4.03 -16.84
C GLN A 183 -28.62 -3.07 -17.45
N LYS A 184 -28.54 -1.78 -17.11
CA LYS A 184 -29.56 -0.78 -17.49
C LYS A 184 -29.47 -0.37 -18.95
N HIS A 185 -28.25 -0.25 -19.49
CA HIS A 185 -28.02 0.33 -20.81
C HIS A 185 -27.56 -0.66 -21.88
N TYR A 186 -26.95 -1.78 -21.47
CA TYR A 186 -26.33 -2.73 -22.41
C TYR A 186 -26.89 -4.15 -22.32
N ASN A 187 -27.94 -4.38 -21.53
CA ASN A 187 -28.65 -5.66 -21.39
C ASN A 187 -27.79 -6.86 -20.95
N VAL A 188 -26.64 -6.62 -20.30
CA VAL A 188 -25.85 -7.69 -19.67
C VAL A 188 -26.63 -8.21 -18.48
N ASN A 189 -26.82 -9.52 -18.37
CA ASN A 189 -27.60 -10.10 -17.28
C ASN A 189 -26.72 -10.40 -16.05
N ALA A 190 -27.34 -10.87 -14.97
CA ALA A 190 -26.64 -11.22 -13.74
C ALA A 190 -25.58 -12.31 -13.96
N ALA A 191 -25.83 -13.32 -14.81
CA ALA A 191 -24.86 -14.36 -15.09
C ALA A 191 -23.64 -13.83 -15.86
N GLY A 192 -23.83 -12.88 -16.77
CA GLY A 192 -22.74 -12.18 -17.45
C GLY A 192 -21.87 -11.38 -16.50
N LEU A 193 -22.48 -10.65 -15.56
CA LEU A 193 -21.75 -9.89 -14.54
C LEU A 193 -21.06 -10.79 -13.51
N ASN A 194 -21.68 -11.89 -13.11
CA ASN A 194 -21.10 -12.86 -12.17
C ASN A 194 -19.79 -13.48 -12.70
N LYS A 195 -19.64 -13.59 -14.03
CA LYS A 195 -18.40 -14.01 -14.69
C LYS A 195 -17.39 -12.88 -14.90
N PHE A 196 -17.84 -11.63 -14.80
CA PHE A 196 -17.02 -10.45 -15.05
C PHE A 196 -16.36 -9.95 -13.77
N PHE A 197 -17.11 -9.81 -12.68
CA PHE A 197 -16.56 -9.31 -11.42
C PHE A 197 -15.64 -10.31 -10.75
N ALA A 198 -14.49 -9.82 -10.29
CA ALA A 198 -13.57 -10.60 -9.47
C ALA A 198 -14.15 -10.86 -8.06
N GLY A 199 -13.59 -11.81 -7.33
CA GLY A 199 -13.89 -12.02 -5.92
C GLY A 199 -13.60 -10.77 -5.07
N SER A 200 -14.29 -10.62 -3.94
CA SER A 200 -14.24 -9.41 -3.09
C SER A 200 -12.83 -9.00 -2.67
N ALA A 201 -11.94 -9.95 -2.40
CA ALA A 201 -10.55 -9.69 -2.02
C ALA A 201 -9.62 -9.45 -3.23
N PHE A 202 -10.13 -9.54 -4.46
CA PHE A 202 -9.35 -9.51 -5.71
C PHE A 202 -9.79 -8.40 -6.68
N LEU A 203 -10.67 -7.50 -6.21
CA LEU A 203 -11.27 -6.47 -7.05
C LEU A 203 -10.25 -5.49 -7.64
N ALA A 204 -9.10 -5.26 -7.02
CA ALA A 204 -8.03 -4.43 -7.62
C ALA A 204 -7.64 -4.94 -9.01
N TRP A 205 -7.35 -6.24 -9.14
CA TRP A 205 -6.96 -6.86 -10.41
C TRP A 205 -8.14 -7.08 -11.36
N GLY A 206 -9.35 -7.23 -10.83
CA GLY A 206 -10.57 -7.19 -11.64
C GLY A 206 -10.76 -5.84 -12.33
N ARG A 207 -10.61 -4.74 -11.57
CA ARG A 207 -10.78 -3.36 -12.06
C ARG A 207 -9.69 -2.94 -13.05
N MET A 208 -8.47 -3.44 -12.88
CA MET A 208 -7.37 -3.26 -13.83
C MET A 208 -7.50 -4.13 -15.09
N GLY A 209 -8.46 -5.08 -15.11
CA GLY A 209 -8.70 -5.98 -16.24
C GLY A 209 -7.75 -7.17 -16.34
N ASN A 210 -6.97 -7.44 -15.28
CA ASN A 210 -6.09 -8.60 -15.21
C ASN A 210 -6.90 -9.89 -14.96
N LEU A 211 -7.95 -9.79 -14.16
CA LEU A 211 -8.78 -10.92 -13.74
C LEU A 211 -10.27 -10.70 -14.03
N ARG A 212 -11.03 -11.79 -14.01
CA ARG A 212 -12.49 -11.82 -13.96
C ARG A 212 -12.96 -13.04 -13.18
N GLY A 213 -14.19 -13.01 -12.67
CA GLY A 213 -14.78 -14.14 -11.95
C GLY A 213 -14.20 -14.37 -10.54
N SER A 214 -14.82 -15.28 -9.80
CA SER A 214 -14.44 -15.67 -8.44
C SER A 214 -14.06 -17.14 -8.42
N TRP A 215 -13.25 -17.55 -7.43
CA TRP A 215 -12.66 -18.89 -7.33
C TRP A 215 -13.69 -19.95 -6.87
N VAL A 216 -13.31 -20.82 -5.92
CA VAL A 216 -14.16 -21.88 -5.36
C VAL A 216 -15.46 -21.35 -4.75
N GLU A 217 -15.39 -20.27 -3.96
CA GLU A 217 -16.58 -19.59 -3.44
C GLU A 217 -16.87 -18.37 -4.33
N GLY A 218 -18.04 -18.34 -4.97
CA GLY A 218 -18.37 -17.35 -5.99
C GLY A 218 -19.82 -17.46 -6.45
N PRO A 219 -20.36 -16.44 -7.14
CA PRO A 219 -19.74 -15.19 -7.60
C PRO A 219 -19.67 -14.10 -6.50
N LEU A 220 -19.19 -12.90 -6.85
CA LEU A 220 -19.24 -11.72 -5.97
C LEU A 220 -20.68 -11.50 -5.45
N PRO A 221 -20.94 -11.54 -4.14
CA PRO A 221 -22.29 -11.42 -3.61
C PRO A 221 -22.92 -10.06 -3.87
N GLN A 222 -24.21 -10.04 -4.21
CA GLN A 222 -24.96 -8.78 -4.38
C GLN A 222 -24.93 -7.91 -3.11
N ALA A 223 -25.01 -8.52 -1.94
CA ALA A 223 -24.90 -7.83 -0.65
C ALA A 223 -23.56 -7.08 -0.50
N PHE A 224 -22.46 -7.61 -1.05
CA PHE A 224 -21.17 -6.92 -1.07
C PHE A 224 -21.23 -5.68 -1.96
N ILE A 225 -21.77 -5.81 -3.18
CA ILE A 225 -21.88 -4.70 -4.14
C ILE A 225 -22.70 -3.55 -3.53
N ASP A 226 -23.84 -3.87 -2.92
CA ASP A 226 -24.73 -2.86 -2.34
C ASP A 226 -24.13 -2.26 -1.06
N GLY A 227 -23.59 -3.07 -0.14
CA GLY A 227 -22.98 -2.57 1.09
C GLY A 227 -21.75 -1.68 0.84
N GLN A 228 -20.90 -2.04 -0.13
CA GLN A 228 -19.75 -1.22 -0.49
C GLN A 228 -20.16 0.09 -1.21
N TYR A 229 -21.26 0.09 -1.95
CA TYR A 229 -21.83 1.31 -2.52
C TYR A 229 -22.28 2.29 -1.42
N GLU A 230 -23.05 1.81 -0.44
CA GLU A 230 -23.49 2.63 0.69
C GLU A 230 -22.31 3.17 1.51
N LEU A 231 -21.27 2.35 1.67
CA LEU A 231 -20.02 2.78 2.32
C LEU A 231 -19.32 3.90 1.53
N GLN A 232 -19.27 3.80 0.20
CA GLN A 232 -18.65 4.81 -0.66
C GLN A 232 -19.34 6.17 -0.54
N LEU A 233 -20.67 6.21 -0.41
CA LEU A 233 -21.39 7.47 -0.22
C LEU A 233 -20.91 8.20 1.05
N LYS A 234 -20.74 7.47 2.17
CA LYS A 234 -20.22 8.03 3.43
C LYS A 234 -18.77 8.48 3.29
N ILE A 235 -17.93 7.70 2.58
CA ILE A 235 -16.52 8.05 2.32
C ILE A 235 -16.45 9.36 1.54
N LEU A 236 -17.22 9.49 0.45
CA LEU A 236 -17.23 10.68 -0.39
C LEU A 236 -17.75 11.89 0.38
N GLU A 237 -18.79 11.74 1.20
CA GLU A 237 -19.31 12.81 2.06
C GLU A 237 -18.21 13.34 2.99
N ARG A 238 -17.49 12.46 3.70
CA ARG A 238 -16.41 12.88 4.61
C ARG A 238 -15.19 13.45 3.88
N MET A 239 -14.83 12.92 2.71
CA MET A 239 -13.76 13.50 1.89
C MET A 239 -14.13 14.91 1.42
N GLN A 240 -15.40 15.14 1.04
CA GLN A 240 -15.92 16.46 0.69
C GLN A 240 -15.95 17.42 1.88
N GLU A 241 -16.32 16.94 3.08
CA GLU A 241 -16.27 17.72 4.33
C GLU A 241 -14.89 18.34 4.54
N PHE A 242 -13.81 17.59 4.27
CA PHE A 242 -12.43 18.09 4.36
C PHE A 242 -11.94 18.83 3.12
N GLY A 243 -12.75 18.92 2.06
CA GLY A 243 -12.34 19.49 0.79
C GLY A 243 -11.24 18.70 0.09
N MET A 244 -11.23 17.36 0.20
CA MET A 244 -10.33 16.51 -0.58
C MET A 244 -10.80 16.43 -2.06
N VAL A 245 -9.91 16.02 -2.97
CA VAL A 245 -10.22 15.71 -4.39
C VAL A 245 -10.13 14.19 -4.57
N PRO A 246 -11.21 13.43 -4.32
CA PRO A 246 -11.18 11.98 -4.49
C PRO A 246 -11.08 11.59 -5.98
N ALA A 247 -10.06 10.81 -6.35
CA ALA A 247 -9.97 10.20 -7.67
C ALA A 247 -11.01 9.07 -7.80
N LEU A 248 -12.02 9.29 -8.63
CA LEU A 248 -13.12 8.36 -8.89
C LEU A 248 -12.77 7.40 -10.04
N PRO A 249 -13.40 6.21 -10.14
CA PRO A 249 -13.10 5.28 -11.23
C PRO A 249 -13.61 5.80 -12.59
N ALA A 250 -13.06 5.27 -13.68
CA ALA A 250 -13.55 5.50 -15.04
C ALA A 250 -13.41 4.25 -15.92
N PHE A 251 -14.05 4.30 -17.09
CA PHE A 251 -13.97 3.24 -18.09
C PHE A 251 -12.58 3.19 -18.74
N ALA A 252 -11.95 2.02 -18.74
CA ALA A 252 -10.64 1.79 -19.40
C ALA A 252 -10.72 0.88 -20.63
N GLY A 253 -11.90 0.35 -20.98
CA GLY A 253 -12.09 -0.54 -22.13
C GLY A 253 -12.47 -1.98 -21.79
N HIS A 254 -12.28 -2.42 -20.54
CA HIS A 254 -12.59 -3.78 -20.11
C HIS A 254 -14.10 -3.99 -19.98
N VAL A 255 -14.60 -5.12 -20.46
CA VAL A 255 -16.03 -5.39 -20.58
C VAL A 255 -16.41 -6.85 -20.30
N PRO A 256 -17.66 -7.11 -19.87
CA PRO A 256 -18.20 -8.46 -19.77
C PRO A 256 -18.17 -9.19 -21.12
N GLU A 257 -17.82 -10.47 -21.10
CA GLU A 257 -17.81 -11.33 -22.30
C GLU A 257 -19.17 -11.35 -23.03
N GLU A 258 -20.27 -11.25 -22.29
CA GLU A 258 -21.62 -11.26 -22.83
C GLU A 258 -21.88 -10.14 -23.87
N LEU A 259 -21.15 -9.00 -23.77
CA LEU A 259 -21.26 -7.93 -24.78
C LEU A 259 -20.89 -8.40 -26.19
N LYS A 260 -20.03 -9.42 -26.34
CA LYS A 260 -19.70 -9.97 -27.65
C LYS A 260 -20.93 -10.58 -28.35
N THR A 261 -21.83 -11.18 -27.57
CA THR A 261 -23.08 -11.76 -28.09
C THR A 261 -24.12 -10.68 -28.34
N LEU A 262 -24.21 -9.68 -27.45
CA LEU A 262 -25.19 -8.59 -27.54
C LEU A 262 -24.84 -7.57 -28.64
N TYR A 263 -23.55 -7.34 -28.89
CA TYR A 263 -23.01 -6.39 -29.86
C TYR A 263 -22.04 -7.08 -30.84
N PRO A 264 -22.51 -8.00 -31.71
CA PRO A 264 -21.65 -8.83 -32.55
C PRO A 264 -20.85 -8.07 -33.63
N ASN A 265 -21.21 -6.81 -33.89
CA ASN A 265 -20.51 -5.94 -34.84
C ASN A 265 -19.45 -5.06 -34.18
N ALA A 266 -19.43 -4.97 -32.85
CA ALA A 266 -18.40 -4.24 -32.13
C ALA A 266 -17.07 -5.03 -32.17
N LYS A 267 -15.96 -4.30 -32.16
CA LYS A 267 -14.62 -4.87 -32.19
C LYS A 267 -14.12 -5.12 -30.78
N PHE A 268 -13.82 -6.38 -30.48
CA PHE A 268 -13.26 -6.80 -29.21
C PHE A 268 -11.87 -7.39 -29.39
N THR A 269 -10.98 -7.11 -28.44
CA THR A 269 -9.74 -7.83 -28.19
C THR A 269 -9.84 -8.55 -26.83
N ARG A 270 -8.77 -9.25 -26.44
CA ARG A 270 -8.64 -9.84 -25.11
C ARG A 270 -7.33 -9.37 -24.50
N SER A 271 -7.31 -9.14 -23.20
CA SER A 271 -6.05 -8.90 -22.50
C SER A 271 -5.15 -10.14 -22.57
N PRO A 272 -3.82 -9.96 -22.51
CA PRO A 272 -2.88 -11.07 -22.33
C PRO A 272 -3.22 -11.90 -21.09
N ASN A 273 -2.75 -13.14 -21.06
CA ASN A 273 -2.80 -13.93 -19.84
C ASN A 273 -1.93 -13.27 -18.76
N TRP A 274 -2.53 -13.01 -17.61
CA TRP A 274 -1.86 -12.44 -16.44
C TRP A 274 -1.86 -13.47 -15.32
N GLY A 275 -0.71 -13.65 -14.67
CA GLY A 275 -0.57 -14.56 -13.51
C GLY A 275 -0.75 -16.05 -13.81
N ASP A 276 -0.65 -16.50 -15.07
CA ASP A 276 -0.88 -17.89 -15.52
C ASP A 276 -2.26 -18.46 -15.14
N PHE A 277 -3.24 -17.58 -14.92
CA PHE A 277 -4.60 -18.00 -14.62
C PHE A 277 -5.24 -18.69 -15.82
N SER A 278 -6.05 -19.72 -15.56
CA SER A 278 -6.90 -20.31 -16.60
C SER A 278 -7.84 -19.28 -17.25
N ASP A 279 -8.28 -19.55 -18.48
CA ASP A 279 -9.12 -18.65 -19.29
C ASP A 279 -10.40 -18.16 -18.59
N GLU A 280 -10.93 -18.95 -17.66
CA GLU A 280 -12.08 -18.63 -16.83
C GLU A 280 -11.85 -17.41 -15.94
N PHE A 281 -10.61 -17.20 -15.47
CA PHE A 281 -10.27 -16.18 -14.48
C PHE A 281 -9.39 -15.03 -15.00
N CYS A 282 -8.93 -15.10 -16.26
CA CYS A 282 -8.04 -14.10 -16.88
C CYS A 282 -8.64 -13.48 -18.14
N CYS A 283 -7.77 -12.79 -18.89
CA CYS A 283 -7.89 -12.64 -20.33
C CYS A 283 -9.21 -11.96 -20.71
N VAL A 284 -9.46 -10.86 -19.99
CA VAL A 284 -10.70 -10.08 -19.99
C VAL A 284 -10.93 -9.49 -21.37
N TYR A 285 -12.19 -9.47 -21.81
CA TYR A 285 -12.55 -8.85 -23.06
C TYR A 285 -12.38 -7.33 -22.99
N MET A 286 -11.84 -6.75 -24.05
CA MET A 286 -11.60 -5.32 -24.17
C MET A 286 -12.24 -4.80 -25.46
N LEU A 287 -12.85 -3.63 -25.43
CA LEU A 287 -13.28 -2.94 -26.64
C LEU A 287 -12.09 -2.31 -27.35
N ASP A 288 -12.07 -2.39 -28.69
CA ASP A 288 -11.15 -1.62 -29.50
C ASP A 288 -11.38 -0.12 -29.21
N PRO A 289 -10.35 0.67 -28.86
CA PRO A 289 -10.51 2.08 -28.55
C PRO A 289 -11.10 2.93 -29.69
N GLN A 290 -11.08 2.44 -30.93
CA GLN A 290 -11.69 3.10 -32.08
C GLN A 290 -13.13 2.67 -32.36
N ASP A 291 -13.66 1.70 -31.61
CA ASP A 291 -15.05 1.29 -31.72
C ASP A 291 -15.97 2.35 -31.08
N PRO A 292 -17.06 2.79 -31.76
CA PRO A 292 -17.99 3.75 -31.19
C PRO A 292 -18.57 3.34 -29.83
N LEU A 293 -18.71 2.03 -29.59
CA LEU A 293 -19.24 1.50 -28.33
C LEU A 293 -18.32 1.81 -27.13
N TYR A 294 -17.00 1.96 -27.36
CA TYR A 294 -16.04 2.35 -26.31
C TYR A 294 -16.41 3.72 -25.72
N HIS A 295 -16.59 4.71 -26.59
CA HIS A 295 -16.93 6.08 -26.18
C HIS A 295 -18.32 6.15 -25.54
N GLU A 296 -19.28 5.39 -26.06
CA GLU A 296 -20.65 5.33 -25.53
C GLU A 296 -20.64 4.79 -24.09
N ILE A 297 -20.03 3.61 -23.87
CA ILE A 297 -19.95 3.00 -22.53
C ILE A 297 -19.20 3.91 -21.56
N GLY A 298 -18.05 4.46 -21.95
CA GLY A 298 -17.27 5.31 -21.06
C GLY A 298 -18.02 6.57 -20.62
N LYS A 299 -18.77 7.19 -21.55
CA LYS A 299 -19.65 8.31 -21.23
C LYS A 299 -20.78 7.89 -20.28
N THR A 300 -21.51 6.81 -20.61
CA THR A 300 -22.64 6.32 -19.82
C THR A 300 -22.21 5.86 -18.42
N PHE A 301 -21.02 5.27 -18.29
CA PHE A 301 -20.45 4.90 -16.99
C PHE A 301 -20.30 6.12 -16.08
N LEU A 302 -19.73 7.23 -16.58
CA LEU A 302 -19.59 8.44 -15.78
C LEU A 302 -20.92 9.14 -15.52
N GLU A 303 -21.87 9.11 -16.46
CA GLU A 303 -23.23 9.63 -16.22
C GLU A 303 -23.93 8.87 -15.08
N GLU A 304 -23.85 7.54 -15.06
CA GLU A 304 -24.40 6.72 -13.98
C GLU A 304 -23.63 6.91 -12.66
N GLN A 305 -22.30 7.01 -12.70
CA GLN A 305 -21.49 7.31 -11.51
C GLN A 305 -21.95 8.60 -10.84
N ARG A 306 -22.08 9.68 -11.63
CA ARG A 306 -22.50 10.99 -11.12
C ARG A 306 -23.93 10.95 -10.57
N ALA A 307 -24.83 10.21 -11.21
CA ALA A 307 -26.19 10.04 -10.74
C ALA A 307 -26.25 9.22 -9.43
N LEU A 308 -25.44 8.17 -9.30
CA LEU A 308 -25.41 7.30 -8.12
C LEU A 308 -24.73 7.95 -6.91
N TYR A 309 -23.69 8.75 -7.13
CA TYR A 309 -22.93 9.38 -6.05
C TYR A 309 -23.43 10.79 -5.70
N ASP A 310 -24.26 11.40 -6.55
CA ASP A 310 -24.64 12.82 -6.45
C ASP A 310 -23.41 13.73 -6.28
N TYR A 311 -22.32 13.37 -6.95
CA TYR A 311 -21.01 14.01 -6.81
C TYR A 311 -20.18 13.90 -8.09
N THR A 312 -19.30 14.88 -8.32
CA THR A 312 -18.38 14.92 -9.47
C THR A 312 -17.04 15.47 -9.02
N SER A 313 -15.98 14.65 -9.05
CA SER A 313 -14.64 15.13 -8.70
C SER A 313 -13.91 15.81 -9.86
N SER A 314 -14.29 15.49 -11.10
CA SER A 314 -13.52 15.77 -12.33
C SER A 314 -12.10 15.21 -12.35
N LEU A 315 -11.76 14.33 -11.40
CA LEU A 315 -10.52 13.56 -11.38
C LEU A 315 -10.91 12.08 -11.47
N TYR A 316 -10.50 11.42 -12.55
CA TYR A 316 -10.88 10.04 -12.82
C TYR A 316 -9.66 9.16 -13.02
N GLN A 317 -9.62 8.01 -12.36
CA GLN A 317 -8.54 7.05 -12.38
C GLN A 317 -9.00 5.79 -13.10
N CYS A 318 -8.21 5.36 -14.10
CA CYS A 318 -8.33 4.05 -14.75
C CYS A 318 -7.06 3.76 -15.55
N ASP A 319 -6.77 2.47 -15.80
CA ASP A 319 -5.60 2.03 -16.57
C ASP A 319 -5.97 0.90 -17.52
N THR A 320 -5.70 1.05 -18.81
CA THR A 320 -6.04 0.04 -19.82
C THR A 320 -5.03 -1.12 -19.88
N TYR A 321 -3.75 -0.83 -19.67
CA TYR A 321 -2.63 -1.73 -19.99
C TYR A 321 -1.74 -2.04 -18.78
N ASN A 322 -2.29 -2.02 -17.56
CA ASN A 322 -1.52 -2.29 -16.36
C ASN A 322 -1.07 -3.76 -16.33
N GLU A 323 0.24 -3.99 -16.45
CA GLU A 323 0.88 -5.32 -16.59
C GLU A 323 0.33 -6.17 -17.76
N MET A 324 -0.21 -5.50 -18.78
CA MET A 324 -0.90 -6.12 -19.91
C MET A 324 -0.55 -5.33 -21.17
N ASP A 325 0.66 -5.56 -21.68
CA ASP A 325 1.15 -4.85 -22.86
C ASP A 325 0.20 -5.01 -24.06
N PRO A 326 -0.08 -3.94 -24.82
CA PRO A 326 -0.83 -4.03 -26.06
C PRO A 326 -0.11 -4.95 -27.07
N ASP A 327 -0.86 -5.69 -27.87
CA ASP A 327 -0.33 -6.55 -28.93
C ASP A 327 0.14 -5.78 -30.19
N PHE A 328 -0.07 -4.46 -30.22
CA PHE A 328 0.31 -3.59 -31.32
C PHE A 328 1.35 -2.57 -30.88
N THR A 329 2.16 -2.07 -31.82
CA THR A 329 3.10 -0.95 -31.58
C THR A 329 2.88 0.21 -32.55
N ASP A 330 1.80 0.17 -33.34
CA ASP A 330 1.47 1.22 -34.30
C ASP A 330 1.22 2.56 -33.57
N PRO A 331 1.95 3.64 -33.92
CA PRO A 331 1.83 4.90 -33.21
C PRO A 331 0.43 5.51 -33.21
N ALA A 332 -0.31 5.40 -34.33
CA ALA A 332 -1.65 5.98 -34.44
C ALA A 332 -2.67 5.21 -33.59
N LYS A 333 -2.57 3.88 -33.54
CA LYS A 333 -3.37 3.06 -32.62
C LYS A 333 -3.06 3.35 -31.15
N LEU A 334 -1.78 3.46 -30.79
CA LEU A 334 -1.37 3.73 -29.42
C LEU A 334 -1.83 5.11 -28.95
N GLN A 335 -1.66 6.14 -29.79
CA GLN A 335 -2.19 7.47 -29.51
C GLN A 335 -3.73 7.49 -29.47
N GLY A 336 -4.38 6.72 -30.34
CA GLY A 336 -5.84 6.55 -30.34
C GLY A 336 -6.37 5.91 -29.05
N ALA A 337 -5.63 4.97 -28.47
CA ALA A 337 -6.04 4.26 -27.27
C ALA A 337 -6.19 5.18 -26.05
N SER A 338 -5.17 6.00 -25.77
CA SER A 338 -5.22 7.00 -24.70
C SER A 338 -6.21 8.13 -24.97
N ARG A 339 -6.37 8.53 -26.25
CA ARG A 339 -7.38 9.51 -26.66
C ARG A 339 -8.80 9.02 -26.38
N ALA A 340 -9.11 7.76 -26.68
CA ALA A 340 -10.43 7.20 -26.44
C ALA A 340 -10.85 7.28 -24.97
N VAL A 341 -9.91 7.02 -24.05
CA VAL A 341 -10.11 7.15 -22.60
C VAL A 341 -10.55 8.57 -22.25
N ILE A 342 -9.73 9.58 -22.53
CA ILE A 342 -10.05 10.97 -22.13
C ILE A 342 -11.25 11.55 -22.88
N ASP A 343 -11.45 11.20 -24.15
CA ASP A 343 -12.59 11.67 -24.94
C ASP A 343 -13.90 11.09 -24.39
N SER A 344 -13.91 9.83 -23.93
CA SER A 344 -15.08 9.26 -23.25
C SER A 344 -15.39 9.95 -21.92
N MET A 345 -14.36 10.31 -21.15
CA MET A 345 -14.53 11.04 -19.89
C MET A 345 -15.10 12.44 -20.13
N THR A 346 -14.48 13.18 -21.07
CA THR A 346 -14.84 14.58 -21.36
C THR A 346 -16.20 14.73 -22.03
N ALA A 347 -16.71 13.67 -22.65
CA ALA A 347 -18.08 13.63 -23.17
C ALA A 347 -19.16 13.65 -22.06
N ALA A 348 -18.84 13.17 -20.85
CA ALA A 348 -19.72 13.24 -19.68
C ALA A 348 -19.38 14.43 -18.76
N ASP A 349 -18.09 14.77 -18.63
CA ASP A 349 -17.58 15.84 -17.79
C ASP A 349 -16.51 16.67 -18.52
N PRO A 350 -16.83 17.85 -19.06
CA PRO A 350 -15.87 18.70 -19.79
C PRO A 350 -14.61 19.07 -18.99
N ASN A 351 -14.67 19.01 -17.65
CA ASN A 351 -13.55 19.32 -16.78
C ASN A 351 -12.69 18.10 -16.42
N ALA A 352 -13.07 16.89 -16.87
CA ALA A 352 -12.39 15.65 -16.55
C ALA A 352 -10.86 15.73 -16.75
N VAL A 353 -10.13 15.25 -15.75
CA VAL A 353 -8.68 15.01 -15.77
C VAL A 353 -8.47 13.53 -15.49
N TRP A 354 -7.71 12.88 -16.37
CA TRP A 354 -7.35 11.49 -16.20
C TRP A 354 -6.13 11.38 -15.28
N LEU A 355 -6.24 10.55 -14.25
CA LEU A 355 -5.16 10.12 -13.39
C LEU A 355 -4.71 8.72 -13.81
N ILE A 356 -3.48 8.58 -14.31
CA ILE A 356 -2.93 7.30 -14.79
C ILE A 356 -1.79 6.81 -13.89
N GLN A 357 -1.70 5.51 -13.64
CA GLN A 357 -0.53 4.90 -13.02
C GLN A 357 0.63 4.86 -14.02
N GLY A 358 1.82 5.31 -13.63
CA GLY A 358 3.04 5.19 -14.44
C GLY A 358 3.67 3.80 -14.44
N TRP A 359 3.07 2.80 -13.77
CA TRP A 359 3.64 1.47 -13.55
C TRP A 359 3.94 0.71 -14.84
N LEU A 360 3.08 0.81 -15.86
CA LEU A 360 3.33 0.18 -17.16
C LEU A 360 4.70 0.56 -17.75
N PHE A 361 5.17 1.79 -17.51
CA PHE A 361 6.47 2.28 -17.98
C PHE A 361 7.65 1.72 -17.18
N VAL A 362 7.40 1.16 -16.00
CA VAL A 362 8.39 0.50 -15.12
C VAL A 362 8.38 -1.02 -15.32
N ASN A 363 7.19 -1.63 -15.37
CA ASN A 363 6.98 -3.08 -15.46
C ASN A 363 7.44 -3.64 -16.82
N SER A 364 7.12 -2.93 -17.90
CA SER A 364 7.41 -3.38 -19.27
C SER A 364 8.28 -2.37 -20.04
N PRO A 365 9.52 -2.07 -19.61
CA PRO A 365 10.35 -1.02 -20.22
C PRO A 365 10.78 -1.36 -21.66
N ASN A 366 10.79 -2.64 -22.03
CA ASN A 366 11.07 -3.10 -23.38
C ASN A 366 9.91 -2.77 -24.34
N TYR A 367 8.67 -2.80 -23.85
CA TYR A 367 7.52 -2.32 -24.59
C TYR A 367 7.40 -0.78 -24.46
N TRP A 368 7.47 -0.21 -23.26
CA TRP A 368 7.28 1.23 -23.09
C TRP A 368 8.57 2.02 -23.29
N THR A 369 9.06 2.02 -24.54
CA THR A 369 10.18 2.89 -24.95
C THR A 369 9.79 4.36 -24.85
N LYS A 370 10.77 5.25 -24.67
CA LYS A 370 10.54 6.72 -24.59
C LYS A 370 9.63 7.26 -25.71
N GLU A 371 9.82 6.77 -26.94
CA GLU A 371 8.98 7.14 -28.08
C GLU A 371 7.53 6.67 -27.92
N ARG A 372 7.31 5.40 -27.55
CA ARG A 372 5.96 4.84 -27.34
C ARG A 372 5.25 5.49 -26.16
N VAL A 373 5.97 5.74 -25.05
CA VAL A 373 5.45 6.51 -23.91
C VAL A 373 5.01 7.89 -24.37
N LYS A 374 5.86 8.61 -25.12
CA LYS A 374 5.50 9.92 -25.66
C LYS A 374 4.26 9.83 -26.55
N THR A 375 4.22 8.91 -27.51
CA THR A 375 3.08 8.74 -28.42
C THR A 375 1.77 8.47 -27.68
N TYR A 376 1.81 7.60 -26.66
CA TYR A 376 0.65 7.30 -25.84
C TYR A 376 0.18 8.54 -25.07
N LEU A 377 1.10 9.23 -24.38
CA LEU A 377 0.76 10.42 -23.60
C LEU A 377 0.32 11.62 -24.46
N ASP A 378 0.83 11.74 -25.70
CA ASP A 378 0.42 12.75 -26.69
C ASP A 378 -1.02 12.55 -27.20
N GLY A 379 -1.67 11.42 -26.89
CA GLY A 379 -3.08 11.21 -27.23
C GLY A 379 -4.03 12.05 -26.37
N VAL A 380 -3.55 12.51 -25.21
CA VAL A 380 -4.28 13.31 -24.23
C VAL A 380 -3.73 14.74 -24.24
N PRO A 381 -4.54 15.79 -24.04
CA PRO A 381 -4.04 17.15 -23.76
C PRO A 381 -3.20 17.24 -22.47
N ASN A 382 -2.34 18.25 -22.33
CA ASN A 382 -1.47 18.37 -21.14
C ASN A 382 -2.25 18.72 -19.86
N ASP A 383 -3.31 19.51 -20.02
CA ASP A 383 -4.24 19.96 -18.99
C ASP A 383 -5.29 18.90 -18.62
N LYS A 384 -5.15 17.68 -19.14
CA LYS A 384 -6.15 16.59 -18.99
C LYS A 384 -5.55 15.29 -18.48
N LEU A 385 -4.28 15.30 -18.07
CA LEU A 385 -3.58 14.12 -17.60
C LEU A 385 -2.67 14.45 -16.40
N ILE A 386 -2.79 13.64 -15.36
CA ILE A 386 -1.85 13.58 -14.24
C ILE A 386 -1.28 12.16 -14.19
N ILE A 387 0.04 12.04 -14.12
CA ILE A 387 0.73 10.75 -14.04
C ILE A 387 1.20 10.52 -12.62
N LEU A 388 0.84 9.39 -12.03
CA LEU A 388 1.46 8.90 -10.81
C LEU A 388 2.79 8.23 -11.20
N ASP A 389 3.94 8.87 -10.96
CA ASP A 389 5.23 8.19 -11.18
C ASP A 389 5.44 7.18 -10.04
N LEU A 390 4.84 6.00 -10.25
CA LEU A 390 4.31 5.16 -9.19
C LEU A 390 5.36 4.65 -8.21
N TYR A 391 6.61 4.47 -8.67
CA TYR A 391 7.73 3.88 -7.94
C TYR A 391 8.96 4.80 -7.94
N SER A 392 8.75 6.09 -7.68
CA SER A 392 9.76 7.15 -7.86
C SER A 392 10.94 7.06 -6.90
N GLU A 393 10.75 6.45 -5.73
CA GLU A 393 11.78 6.27 -4.71
C GLU A 393 12.81 5.21 -5.08
N VAL A 394 12.52 4.34 -6.06
CA VAL A 394 13.45 3.29 -6.51
C VAL A 394 13.70 3.32 -8.02
N ARG A 395 12.66 3.52 -8.83
CA ARG A 395 12.71 3.54 -10.30
C ARG A 395 11.97 4.75 -10.86
N PRO A 396 12.44 5.99 -10.61
CA PRO A 396 11.83 7.18 -11.19
C PRO A 396 11.86 7.12 -12.72
N VAL A 397 10.73 7.47 -13.33
CA VAL A 397 10.54 7.48 -14.78
C VAL A 397 10.51 8.92 -15.31
N TRP A 398 10.05 9.89 -14.51
CA TRP A 398 9.96 11.30 -14.87
C TRP A 398 11.25 11.85 -15.50
N ASN A 399 12.40 11.46 -14.96
CA ASN A 399 13.72 11.94 -15.39
C ASN A 399 14.15 11.36 -16.76
N LYS A 400 13.68 10.16 -17.12
CA LYS A 400 13.93 9.52 -18.42
C LYS A 400 12.97 10.02 -19.50
N MET A 401 11.80 10.50 -19.09
CA MET A 401 10.72 10.97 -19.97
C MET A 401 10.65 12.49 -20.10
N ASP A 402 11.75 13.21 -19.83
CA ASP A 402 11.85 14.68 -19.93
C ASP A 402 10.73 15.40 -19.16
N ASN A 403 10.49 14.99 -17.90
CA ASN A 403 9.34 15.41 -17.09
C ASN A 403 8.00 15.12 -17.79
N TYR A 404 7.86 13.87 -18.25
CA TYR A 404 6.70 13.38 -19.01
C TYR A 404 6.25 14.33 -20.13
N PHE A 405 7.21 14.92 -20.85
CA PHE A 405 6.95 15.76 -22.02
C PHE A 405 6.00 16.95 -21.74
N GLY A 406 6.01 17.45 -20.49
CA GLY A 406 5.19 18.59 -20.05
C GLY A 406 3.83 18.23 -19.46
N LYS A 407 3.55 16.95 -19.21
CA LYS A 407 2.41 16.50 -18.40
C LYS A 407 2.66 16.77 -16.93
N SER A 408 1.59 16.99 -16.18
CA SER A 408 1.63 16.99 -14.72
C SER A 408 1.90 15.60 -14.17
N TRP A 409 2.70 15.49 -13.12
CA TRP A 409 3.00 14.23 -12.46
C TRP A 409 3.20 14.38 -10.95
N ILE A 410 3.06 13.26 -10.23
CA ILE A 410 3.21 13.17 -8.78
C ILE A 410 4.35 12.20 -8.49
N TYR A 411 5.29 12.61 -7.62
CA TYR A 411 6.35 11.73 -7.12
C TYR A 411 5.73 10.75 -6.13
N CYS A 412 5.61 9.48 -6.48
CA CYS A 412 4.96 8.50 -5.62
C CYS A 412 5.96 7.53 -4.98
N VAL A 413 5.66 7.14 -3.74
CA VAL A 413 6.38 6.13 -2.98
C VAL A 413 5.54 4.85 -2.96
N LEU A 414 5.96 3.85 -3.72
CA LEU A 414 5.31 2.53 -3.79
C LEU A 414 5.64 1.75 -2.53
N HIS A 415 6.93 1.56 -2.25
CA HIS A 415 7.50 0.93 -1.07
C HIS A 415 7.09 -0.54 -0.82
N ASN A 416 5.79 -0.80 -0.62
CA ASN A 416 5.25 -2.09 -0.24
C ASN A 416 4.49 -2.75 -1.38
N PHE A 417 4.70 -4.05 -1.52
CA PHE A 417 4.02 -4.95 -2.45
C PHE A 417 3.32 -6.04 -1.63
N GLY A 418 2.09 -6.40 -1.99
CA GLY A 418 1.29 -7.45 -1.35
C GLY A 418 0.90 -7.22 0.11
N GLY A 419 1.22 -6.07 0.71
CA GLY A 419 1.08 -5.88 2.16
C GLY A 419 2.05 -6.73 2.97
N ASN A 420 3.21 -7.11 2.42
CA ASN A 420 4.20 -7.92 3.15
C ASN A 420 4.83 -7.13 4.31
N THR A 421 5.24 -7.80 5.37
CA THR A 421 5.57 -7.16 6.67
C THR A 421 7.05 -6.85 6.90
N GLY A 422 7.99 -7.33 6.08
CA GLY A 422 9.44 -7.12 6.29
C GLY A 422 9.85 -5.67 6.58
N MET A 423 10.82 -5.45 7.46
CA MET A 423 11.36 -4.12 7.72
C MET A 423 12.25 -3.68 6.55
N ARG A 424 11.89 -2.58 5.89
CA ARG A 424 12.66 -1.99 4.78
C ARG A 424 12.32 -0.52 4.63
N GLY A 425 13.28 0.27 4.14
CA GLY A 425 13.04 1.60 3.60
C GLY A 425 14.32 2.25 3.08
N ASP A 426 14.17 3.43 2.49
CA ASP A 426 15.27 4.26 2.01
C ASP A 426 15.05 5.71 2.48
N LEU A 427 15.12 5.90 3.80
CA LEU A 427 14.87 7.19 4.43
C LEU A 427 15.82 8.29 3.91
N PRO A 428 17.12 8.04 3.67
CA PRO A 428 18.02 9.05 3.10
C PRO A 428 17.58 9.53 1.69
N THR A 429 17.18 8.62 0.80
CA THR A 429 16.66 9.04 -0.52
C THR A 429 15.34 9.78 -0.37
N LEU A 430 14.41 9.31 0.47
CA LEU A 430 13.11 9.96 0.67
C LEU A 430 13.23 11.35 1.30
N GLY A 431 14.21 11.55 2.19
CA GLY A 431 14.50 12.86 2.79
C GLY A 431 15.05 13.90 1.80
N THR A 432 15.48 13.47 0.60
CA THR A 432 16.23 14.32 -0.34
C THR A 432 15.62 14.37 -1.75
N ALA A 433 15.35 13.21 -2.36
CA ALA A 433 15.01 13.07 -3.77
C ALA A 433 13.71 13.76 -4.18
N PRO A 434 12.59 13.71 -3.43
CA PRO A 434 11.36 14.40 -3.83
C PRO A 434 11.54 15.93 -3.89
N VAL A 435 12.29 16.50 -2.95
CA VAL A 435 12.60 17.94 -2.94
C VAL A 435 13.45 18.33 -4.16
N LEU A 436 14.44 17.51 -4.51
CA LEU A 436 15.28 17.75 -5.69
C LEU A 436 14.51 17.56 -6.99
N ALA A 437 13.63 16.56 -7.06
CA ALA A 437 12.76 16.29 -8.19
C ALA A 437 11.80 17.46 -8.44
N ASN A 438 11.20 18.02 -7.39
CA ASN A 438 10.31 19.18 -7.49
C ASN A 438 11.03 20.37 -8.13
N ARG A 439 12.26 20.68 -7.67
CA ARG A 439 13.12 21.74 -8.23
C ARG A 439 13.49 21.49 -9.69
N ALA A 440 13.75 20.23 -10.05
CA ALA A 440 14.13 19.82 -11.40
C ALA A 440 12.94 19.75 -12.38
N SER A 441 11.71 19.67 -11.87
CA SER A 441 10.50 19.46 -12.67
C SER A 441 10.05 20.69 -13.45
N ASN A 442 10.57 21.88 -13.10
CA ASN A 442 10.14 23.16 -13.64
C ASN A 442 8.60 23.36 -13.58
N GLY A 443 7.98 22.91 -12.49
CA GLY A 443 6.54 23.07 -12.20
C GLY A 443 5.64 21.95 -12.72
N THR A 444 6.19 20.90 -13.35
CA THR A 444 5.40 19.73 -13.79
C THR A 444 5.18 18.69 -12.69
N MET A 445 6.03 18.67 -11.66
CA MET A 445 5.75 17.90 -10.44
C MET A 445 4.76 18.69 -9.60
N ILE A 446 3.55 18.15 -9.42
CA ILE A 446 2.45 18.86 -8.76
C ILE A 446 2.10 18.27 -7.39
N GLY A 447 2.78 17.21 -6.97
CA GLY A 447 2.52 16.55 -5.69
C GLY A 447 3.57 15.52 -5.30
N VAL A 448 3.45 15.08 -4.05
CA VAL A 448 4.09 13.89 -3.49
C VAL A 448 2.99 12.90 -3.14
N GLY A 449 3.21 11.60 -3.35
CA GLY A 449 2.17 10.58 -3.26
C GLY A 449 2.61 9.32 -2.54
N LEU A 450 1.64 8.62 -2.00
CA LEU A 450 1.78 7.32 -1.37
C LEU A 450 0.99 6.28 -2.17
N THR A 451 1.66 5.28 -2.72
CA THR A 451 1.13 4.32 -3.70
C THR A 451 1.41 2.88 -3.31
N MET A 452 1.54 2.57 -2.03
CA MET A 452 1.78 1.23 -1.53
C MET A 452 0.64 0.25 -1.81
N GLU A 453 0.98 -1.00 -2.13
CA GLU A 453 -0.05 -2.02 -2.35
C GLU A 453 -0.79 -2.39 -1.06
N GLY A 454 -0.12 -2.34 0.10
CA GLY A 454 -0.74 -2.55 1.40
C GLY A 454 -0.18 -1.61 2.49
N ILE A 455 -1.00 -1.31 3.49
CA ILE A 455 -0.67 -0.44 4.63
C ILE A 455 -0.44 -1.27 5.91
N PHE A 456 -0.23 -0.61 7.06
CA PHE A 456 0.08 -1.22 8.37
C PHE A 456 1.45 -1.91 8.43
N GLN A 457 2.48 -1.24 7.91
CA GLN A 457 3.88 -1.66 8.08
C GLN A 457 4.82 -0.45 7.88
N ASN A 458 6.02 -0.47 8.46
CA ASN A 458 7.08 0.52 8.21
C ASN A 458 6.62 2.00 8.28
N TYR A 459 5.79 2.37 9.27
CA TYR A 459 5.13 3.69 9.32
C TYR A 459 6.09 4.89 9.17
N VAL A 460 7.34 4.75 9.63
CA VAL A 460 8.40 5.77 9.49
C VAL A 460 8.60 6.24 8.04
N VAL A 461 8.48 5.35 7.05
CA VAL A 461 8.63 5.67 5.62
C VAL A 461 7.51 6.59 5.15
N TYR A 462 6.30 6.31 5.63
CA TYR A 462 5.08 7.01 5.22
C TYR A 462 4.96 8.36 5.92
N ASP A 463 5.32 8.42 7.19
CA ASP A 463 5.36 9.66 7.96
C ASP A 463 6.36 10.66 7.37
N LEU A 464 7.57 10.19 7.01
CA LEU A 464 8.57 11.01 6.32
C LEU A 464 8.01 11.55 5.00
N THR A 465 7.44 10.67 4.16
CA THR A 465 6.95 11.05 2.83
C THR A 465 5.84 12.09 2.90
N LEU A 466 4.93 11.96 3.86
CA LEU A 466 3.84 12.91 4.07
C LEU A 466 4.36 14.25 4.59
N GLN A 467 5.38 14.26 5.45
CA GLN A 467 6.09 15.47 5.85
C GLN A 467 6.82 16.15 4.69
N ILE A 468 7.40 15.37 3.76
CA ILE A 468 8.15 15.91 2.63
C ILE A 468 7.29 16.80 1.71
N ALA A 469 5.98 16.58 1.65
CA ALA A 469 5.05 17.45 0.92
C ALA A 469 4.95 18.88 1.49
N TRP A 470 5.48 19.12 2.69
CA TRP A 470 5.43 20.38 3.44
C TRP A 470 6.80 21.03 3.66
N VAL A 471 7.86 20.47 3.09
CA VAL A 471 9.21 21.03 3.18
C VAL A 471 9.79 21.29 1.79
N ASP A 472 10.57 22.35 1.68
CA ASP A 472 11.24 22.78 0.44
C ASP A 472 12.75 22.57 0.47
N THR A 473 13.29 22.08 1.58
CA THR A 473 14.69 21.72 1.79
C THR A 473 14.84 20.23 2.13
N PRO A 474 15.89 19.55 1.63
CA PRO A 474 16.21 18.19 2.06
C PRO A 474 16.34 18.10 3.58
N LEU A 475 15.88 16.98 4.16
CA LEU A 475 15.96 16.68 5.58
C LEU A 475 17.19 15.83 5.89
N ASP A 476 17.81 16.07 7.04
CA ASP A 476 18.88 15.22 7.57
C ASP A 476 18.28 14.07 8.38
N MET A 477 18.58 12.83 8.01
CA MET A 477 18.02 11.65 8.68
C MET A 477 18.63 11.41 10.06
N ASP A 478 19.88 11.86 10.29
CA ASP A 478 20.52 11.77 11.60
C ASP A 478 19.84 12.71 12.62
N GLU A 479 19.17 13.77 12.15
CA GLU A 479 18.34 14.65 13.00
C GLU A 479 16.87 14.24 13.03
N TRP A 480 16.32 13.82 11.88
CA TRP A 480 14.90 13.53 11.73
C TRP A 480 14.47 12.24 12.43
N VAL A 481 15.26 11.16 12.32
CA VAL A 481 14.91 9.84 12.89
C VAL A 481 14.82 9.88 14.43
N PRO A 482 15.78 10.47 15.17
CA PRO A 482 15.62 10.65 16.62
C PRO A 482 14.37 11.44 17.00
N SER A 483 14.03 12.48 16.23
CA SER A 483 12.81 13.27 16.44
C SER A 483 11.55 12.44 16.20
N PHE A 484 11.52 11.61 15.16
CA PHE A 484 10.43 10.67 14.90
C PHE A 484 10.24 9.68 16.05
N ALA A 485 11.32 9.04 16.52
CA ALA A 485 11.28 8.13 17.65
C ALA A 485 10.76 8.80 18.93
N ALA A 486 11.23 10.02 19.22
CA ALA A 486 10.78 10.77 20.38
C ALA A 486 9.28 11.12 20.34
N GLN A 487 8.76 11.44 19.15
CA GLN A 487 7.33 11.71 18.93
C GLN A 487 6.48 10.43 19.01
N ARG A 488 7.02 9.31 18.54
CA ARG A 488 6.35 8.01 18.54
C ARG A 488 6.23 7.42 19.95
N TYR A 489 7.25 7.61 20.78
CA TYR A 489 7.29 7.07 22.15
C TYR A 489 7.00 8.09 23.25
N HIS A 490 6.77 9.36 22.89
CA HIS A 490 6.50 10.44 23.84
C HIS A 490 7.64 10.63 24.87
N SER A 491 8.87 10.28 24.50
CA SER A 491 10.03 10.26 25.38
C SER A 491 11.32 10.53 24.60
N GLN A 492 12.25 11.26 25.21
CA GLN A 492 13.63 11.39 24.74
C GLN A 492 14.51 10.42 25.52
N ASP A 493 14.46 9.14 25.12
CA ASP A 493 15.25 8.08 25.74
C ASP A 493 16.46 7.72 24.86
N ALA A 494 17.64 7.69 25.47
CA ALA A 494 18.88 7.44 24.76
C ALA A 494 18.97 6.01 24.20
N HIS A 495 18.26 5.03 24.78
CA HIS A 495 18.20 3.68 24.21
C HIS A 495 17.37 3.69 22.92
N THR A 496 16.22 4.37 22.90
CA THR A 496 15.41 4.50 21.69
C THR A 496 16.16 5.21 20.56
N GLU A 497 16.89 6.28 20.85
CA GLU A 497 17.72 6.98 19.85
C GLU A 497 18.78 6.05 19.23
N ARG A 498 19.48 5.26 20.06
CA ARG A 498 20.45 4.27 19.56
C ARG A 498 19.79 3.17 18.76
N ALA A 499 18.65 2.65 19.22
CA ALA A 499 17.90 1.63 18.50
C ALA A 499 17.53 2.08 17.09
N TRP A 500 16.92 3.27 16.98
CA TRP A 500 16.54 3.84 15.69
C TRP A 500 17.74 4.24 14.83
N GLY A 501 18.88 4.60 15.42
CA GLY A 501 20.14 4.77 14.69
C GLY A 501 20.62 3.45 14.04
N PHE A 502 20.55 2.33 14.75
CA PHE A 502 20.86 1.01 14.19
C PHE A 502 19.88 0.60 13.08
N LEU A 503 18.59 0.91 13.23
CA LEU A 503 17.59 0.65 12.18
C LEU A 503 17.80 1.54 10.94
N LEU A 504 18.15 2.82 11.16
CA LEU A 504 18.47 3.76 10.08
C LEU A 504 19.65 3.25 9.25
N GLN A 505 20.75 2.82 9.86
CA GLN A 505 21.91 2.34 9.11
C GLN A 505 21.72 0.97 8.41
N SER A 506 20.67 0.22 8.76
CA SER A 506 20.41 -1.14 8.28
C SER A 506 19.17 -1.24 7.37
N VAL A 507 18.03 -1.65 7.92
CA VAL A 507 16.78 -1.91 7.18
C VAL A 507 16.21 -0.65 6.51
N TYR A 508 16.47 0.54 7.05
CA TYR A 508 15.96 1.80 6.52
C TYR A 508 16.94 2.59 5.64
N ASN A 509 18.05 1.97 5.22
CA ASN A 509 19.04 2.53 4.29
C ASN A 509 19.30 1.60 3.09
N ARG A 510 18.23 1.21 2.39
CA ARG A 510 18.26 0.35 1.20
C ARG A 510 18.22 1.19 -0.09
N THR A 511 19.32 1.90 -0.37
CA THR A 511 19.35 2.95 -1.41
C THR A 511 19.01 2.48 -2.82
N LEU A 512 17.90 2.97 -3.38
CA LEU A 512 17.45 2.71 -4.78
C LEU A 512 17.38 1.22 -5.17
N GLU A 513 17.25 0.34 -4.19
CA GLU A 513 17.22 -1.10 -4.39
C GLU A 513 15.87 -1.56 -4.95
N TYR A 514 15.87 -2.41 -5.96
CA TYR A 514 14.64 -2.89 -6.59
C TYR A 514 13.82 -3.80 -5.66
N GLY A 515 12.52 -3.93 -5.96
CA GLY A 515 11.60 -4.81 -5.24
C GLY A 515 11.08 -4.29 -3.90
N GLY A 516 10.08 -4.99 -3.36
CA GLY A 516 9.45 -4.65 -2.07
C GLY A 516 10.30 -5.00 -0.85
N VAL A 517 9.65 -5.02 0.32
CA VAL A 517 10.26 -5.41 1.59
C VAL A 517 10.98 -6.77 1.52
N THR A 518 12.03 -6.95 2.32
CA THR A 518 12.72 -8.25 2.41
C THR A 518 11.79 -9.27 3.04
N LYS A 519 11.44 -10.31 2.29
CA LYS A 519 10.43 -11.29 2.68
C LYS A 519 11.04 -12.36 3.58
N ASN A 520 10.32 -12.68 4.66
CA ASN A 520 10.66 -13.78 5.54
C ASN A 520 10.50 -15.12 4.80
N LEU A 521 11.53 -15.98 4.86
CA LEU A 521 11.49 -17.31 4.25
C LEU A 521 10.37 -18.18 4.80
N ILE A 522 9.99 -17.97 6.07
CA ILE A 522 8.89 -18.70 6.73
C ILE A 522 7.59 -18.57 5.93
N CYS A 523 7.35 -17.40 5.33
CA CYS A 523 6.16 -17.08 4.55
C CYS A 523 6.22 -17.58 3.09
N LEU A 524 7.15 -18.47 2.74
CA LEU A 524 7.30 -19.04 1.40
C LEU A 524 7.14 -20.56 1.42
N ILE A 525 6.77 -21.14 0.28
CA ILE A 525 6.82 -22.58 0.05
C ILE A 525 8.27 -23.07 0.28
N PRO A 526 8.51 -24.02 1.21
CA PRO A 526 9.87 -24.50 1.49
C PRO A 526 10.50 -25.24 0.29
N HIS A 527 11.72 -24.85 -0.11
CA HIS A 527 12.56 -25.58 -1.08
C HIS A 527 14.03 -25.13 -0.97
N TRP A 528 14.96 -25.75 -1.71
CA TRP A 528 16.41 -25.46 -1.63
C TRP A 528 16.93 -24.16 -2.29
N ASN A 529 16.06 -23.37 -2.92
CA ASN A 529 16.43 -22.16 -3.67
C ASN A 529 15.65 -20.91 -3.21
N LEU A 530 15.52 -20.73 -1.90
CA LEU A 530 14.71 -19.65 -1.32
C LEU A 530 15.43 -18.33 -1.16
N VAL A 531 16.76 -18.33 -0.98
CA VAL A 531 17.55 -17.11 -0.83
C VAL A 531 17.81 -16.50 -2.21
N ARG A 532 17.24 -15.32 -2.44
CA ARG A 532 17.28 -14.60 -3.72
C ARG A 532 17.30 -13.09 -3.52
N ASP A 533 17.90 -12.42 -4.49
CA ASP A 533 17.81 -10.98 -4.69
C ASP A 533 16.80 -10.67 -5.82
N GLY A 534 16.26 -9.45 -5.88
CA GLY A 534 15.36 -8.99 -6.94
C GLY A 534 13.94 -8.59 -6.49
N PHE A 535 12.93 -8.89 -7.32
CA PHE A 535 11.52 -8.54 -7.05
C PHE A 535 10.98 -9.41 -5.91
N MET A 536 10.76 -8.80 -4.74
CA MET A 536 10.54 -9.49 -3.45
C MET A 536 11.76 -10.29 -2.99
N PRO A 537 12.83 -9.60 -2.57
CA PRO A 537 14.06 -10.25 -2.15
C PRO A 537 13.85 -10.97 -0.82
N THR A 538 14.64 -12.02 -0.60
CA THR A 538 14.75 -12.72 0.69
C THR A 538 16.16 -12.64 1.24
N LEU A 539 17.13 -12.27 0.40
CA LEU A 539 18.50 -11.99 0.80
C LEU A 539 18.55 -10.69 1.62
N ILE A 540 19.03 -10.80 2.86
CA ILE A 540 19.42 -9.62 3.65
C ILE A 540 20.73 -9.05 3.12
N THR A 541 20.87 -7.74 3.22
CA THR A 541 21.91 -6.96 2.53
C THR A 541 22.44 -5.83 3.44
N TYR A 542 22.18 -5.96 4.73
CA TYR A 542 22.66 -5.15 5.85
C TYR A 542 23.38 -6.07 6.86
N ASP A 543 24.07 -5.49 7.85
CA ASP A 543 24.62 -6.27 8.97
C ASP A 543 23.48 -6.69 9.93
N PRO A 544 23.12 -7.99 10.03
CA PRO A 544 22.03 -8.42 10.90
C PRO A 544 22.34 -8.23 12.40
N MET A 545 23.62 -7.97 12.75
CA MET A 545 23.97 -7.55 14.11
C MET A 545 23.36 -6.18 14.46
N ASP A 546 23.08 -5.32 13.49
CA ASP A 546 22.41 -4.04 13.75
C ASP A 546 20.98 -4.22 14.22
N ILE A 547 20.25 -5.21 13.69
CA ILE A 547 18.92 -5.58 14.19
C ILE A 547 19.02 -6.12 15.61
N THR A 548 20.04 -6.95 15.89
CA THR A 548 20.28 -7.48 17.25
C THR A 548 20.60 -6.35 18.24
N ARG A 549 21.39 -5.35 17.82
CA ARG A 549 21.72 -4.16 18.64
C ARG A 549 20.50 -3.28 18.86
N ALA A 550 19.71 -3.01 17.81
CA ALA A 550 18.47 -2.25 17.90
C ALA A 550 17.49 -2.91 18.88
N TRP A 551 17.30 -4.22 18.75
CA TRP A 551 16.45 -5.02 19.61
C TRP A 551 16.87 -4.93 21.07
N LYS A 552 18.16 -5.10 21.36
CA LYS A 552 18.71 -4.97 22.71
C LYS A 552 18.43 -3.59 23.31
N GLU A 553 18.62 -2.53 22.54
CA GLU A 553 18.35 -1.16 22.99
C GLU A 553 16.85 -0.94 23.28
N LEU A 554 15.95 -1.44 22.43
CA LEU A 554 14.51 -1.38 22.70
C LEU A 554 14.12 -2.16 23.97
N LEU A 555 14.71 -3.33 24.23
CA LEU A 555 14.46 -4.08 25.47
C LEU A 555 14.89 -3.30 26.72
N LEU A 556 15.96 -2.51 26.65
CA LEU A 556 16.43 -1.66 27.75
C LEU A 556 15.46 -0.48 27.99
N ALA A 557 14.95 0.12 26.92
CA ALA A 557 13.92 1.17 26.99
C ALA A 557 12.58 0.67 27.56
N GLY A 558 12.32 -0.64 27.48
CA GLY A 558 11.06 -1.26 27.92
C GLY A 558 10.73 -1.06 29.40
N SER A 559 11.73 -0.82 30.25
CA SER A 559 11.49 -0.48 31.66
C SER A 559 10.56 0.73 31.84
N GLU A 560 10.64 1.70 30.93
CA GLU A 560 9.79 2.91 30.92
C GLU A 560 8.64 2.81 29.92
N LEU A 561 8.89 2.19 28.75
CA LEU A 561 7.98 2.29 27.59
C LEU A 561 6.99 1.11 27.44
N HIS A 562 7.09 0.04 28.23
CA HIS A 562 6.30 -1.19 28.05
C HIS A 562 4.77 -1.00 27.96
N ALA A 563 4.23 0.06 28.56
CA ALA A 563 2.81 0.35 28.55
C ALA A 563 2.33 1.08 27.27
N LEU A 564 3.24 1.59 26.44
CA LEU A 564 2.92 2.33 25.23
C LEU A 564 2.68 1.38 24.05
N ASP A 565 1.57 1.57 23.35
CA ASP A 565 1.15 0.73 22.22
C ASP A 565 2.16 0.80 21.07
N THR A 566 2.61 2.00 20.70
CA THR A 566 3.61 2.24 19.65
C THR A 566 4.95 1.57 19.95
N TYR A 567 5.39 1.57 21.21
CA TYR A 567 6.60 0.86 21.64
C TYR A 567 6.42 -0.66 21.53
N ARG A 568 5.28 -1.20 21.99
CA ARG A 568 4.98 -2.63 21.89
C ARG A 568 4.93 -3.09 20.42
N HIS A 569 4.31 -2.30 19.55
CA HIS A 569 4.29 -2.55 18.11
C HIS A 569 5.70 -2.66 17.55
N ASP A 570 6.55 -1.65 17.76
CA ASP A 570 7.91 -1.64 17.21
C ASP A 570 8.80 -2.74 17.83
N LEU A 571 8.58 -3.10 19.10
CA LEU A 571 9.28 -4.21 19.74
C LEU A 571 8.90 -5.55 19.09
N VAL A 572 7.62 -5.78 18.74
CA VAL A 572 7.21 -6.93 17.94
C VAL A 572 7.92 -6.90 16.59
N ASP A 573 7.88 -5.76 15.90
CA ASP A 573 8.44 -5.56 14.55
C ASP A 573 9.94 -5.91 14.48
N VAL A 574 10.72 -5.41 15.44
CA VAL A 574 12.16 -5.69 15.52
C VAL A 574 12.43 -7.14 15.95
N THR A 575 11.62 -7.71 16.85
CA THR A 575 11.78 -9.12 17.26
C THR A 575 11.48 -10.08 16.10
N ARG A 576 10.38 -9.86 15.35
CA ARG A 576 10.07 -10.70 14.17
C ARG A 576 11.14 -10.55 13.08
N GLN A 577 11.71 -9.35 12.91
CA GLN A 577 12.76 -9.13 11.92
C GLN A 577 14.02 -9.90 12.28
N PHE A 578 14.42 -9.89 13.56
CA PHE A 578 15.53 -10.73 14.03
C PHE A 578 15.27 -12.22 13.75
N LEU A 579 14.06 -12.73 14.04
CA LEU A 579 13.71 -14.13 13.81
C LEU A 579 13.70 -14.48 12.30
N SER A 580 13.24 -13.56 11.44
CA SER A 580 13.30 -13.69 9.99
C SER A 580 14.75 -13.84 9.50
N ASP A 581 15.63 -12.93 9.93
CA ASP A 581 17.05 -12.97 9.56
C ASP A 581 17.70 -14.26 10.09
N HIS A 582 17.38 -14.64 11.33
CA HIS A 582 17.92 -15.84 11.98
C HIS A 582 17.48 -17.10 11.24
N PHE A 583 16.23 -17.17 10.80
CA PHE A 583 15.73 -18.30 10.03
C PHE A 583 16.40 -18.40 8.65
N MET A 584 16.69 -17.28 7.98
CA MET A 584 17.49 -17.29 6.74
C MET A 584 18.88 -17.87 7.00
N ALA A 585 19.49 -17.53 8.13
CA ALA A 585 20.75 -18.10 8.57
C ALA A 585 20.67 -19.61 8.83
N GLN A 586 19.65 -20.06 9.57
CA GLN A 586 19.43 -21.48 9.82
C GLN A 586 19.24 -22.27 8.52
N TYR A 587 18.48 -21.72 7.59
CA TYR A 587 18.22 -22.31 6.28
C TYR A 587 19.51 -22.49 5.45
N LEU A 588 20.37 -21.46 5.40
CA LEU A 588 21.64 -21.55 4.67
C LEU A 588 22.58 -22.59 5.30
N HIS A 589 22.63 -22.67 6.63
CA HIS A 589 23.42 -23.69 7.31
C HIS A 589 22.88 -25.11 7.07
N LEU A 590 21.55 -25.29 7.10
CA LEU A 590 20.91 -26.57 6.77
C LEU A 590 21.29 -27.01 5.36
N LYS A 591 21.26 -26.09 4.39
CA LYS A 591 21.64 -26.36 3.00
C LYS A 591 23.09 -26.83 2.88
N ASP A 592 24.02 -26.18 3.58
CA ASP A 592 25.43 -26.58 3.62
C ASP A 592 25.62 -27.98 4.23
N MET A 593 24.98 -28.25 5.38
CA MET A 593 25.04 -29.58 6.02
C MET A 593 24.47 -30.68 5.12
N TYR A 594 23.30 -30.44 4.53
CA TYR A 594 22.62 -31.40 3.66
C TYR A 594 23.44 -31.71 2.39
N THR A 595 24.06 -30.68 1.80
CA THR A 595 24.87 -30.82 0.58
C THR A 595 26.24 -31.45 0.86
N GLY A 596 26.92 -31.02 1.92
CA GLY A 596 28.24 -31.51 2.30
C GLY A 596 28.23 -32.95 2.81
N LYS A 597 27.14 -33.37 3.47
CA LYS A 597 27.00 -34.68 4.12
C LYS A 597 28.06 -34.95 5.20
N ASP A 598 28.55 -33.88 5.82
CA ASP A 598 29.68 -33.90 6.76
C ASP A 598 29.25 -34.03 8.25
N VAL A 599 27.94 -34.09 8.51
CA VAL A 599 27.35 -34.20 9.86
C VAL A 599 26.55 -35.49 10.02
N SER A 600 26.31 -35.93 11.26
CA SER A 600 25.45 -37.09 11.51
C SER A 600 23.99 -36.78 11.18
N ALA A 601 23.18 -37.82 10.94
CA ALA A 601 21.74 -37.66 10.74
C ALA A 601 21.08 -37.01 11.97
N ASP A 602 21.48 -37.41 13.18
CA ASP A 602 20.96 -36.84 14.42
C ASP A 602 21.25 -35.33 14.52
N GLN A 603 22.44 -34.88 14.09
CA GLN A 603 22.80 -33.46 14.08
C GLN A 603 21.94 -32.67 13.09
N LEU A 604 21.73 -33.19 11.88
CA LEU A 604 20.89 -32.53 10.89
C LEU A 604 19.41 -32.48 11.31
N CYS A 605 18.88 -33.59 11.86
CA CYS A 605 17.49 -33.65 12.32
C CYS A 605 17.26 -32.74 13.54
N ALA A 606 18.21 -32.65 14.47
CA ALA A 606 18.12 -31.68 15.57
C ALA A 606 18.08 -30.24 15.03
N TRP A 607 18.87 -29.91 14.01
CA TRP A 607 18.82 -28.58 13.39
C TRP A 607 17.48 -28.29 12.71
N THR A 608 16.86 -29.30 12.10
CA THR A 608 15.52 -29.14 11.54
C THR A 608 14.46 -28.88 12.61
N ASP A 609 14.61 -29.47 13.80
CA ASP A 609 13.72 -29.20 14.94
C ASP A 609 13.95 -27.78 15.48
N ASP A 610 15.19 -27.32 15.59
CA ASP A 610 15.54 -25.95 16.01
C ASP A 610 14.96 -24.89 15.05
N MET A 611 14.89 -25.18 13.75
CA MET A 611 14.22 -24.30 12.78
C MET A 611 12.72 -24.18 13.03
N LEU A 612 12.05 -25.27 13.45
CA LEU A 612 10.63 -25.22 13.81
C LEU A 612 10.39 -24.38 15.06
N VAL A 613 11.31 -24.44 16.04
CA VAL A 613 11.25 -23.57 17.24
C VAL A 613 11.29 -22.10 16.86
N THR A 614 12.13 -21.69 15.90
CA THR A 614 12.15 -20.29 15.40
C THR A 614 10.79 -19.84 14.87
N ILE A 615 10.09 -20.70 14.12
CA ILE A 615 8.76 -20.40 13.57
C ILE A 615 7.72 -20.30 14.70
N GLU A 616 7.78 -21.19 15.69
CA GLU A 616 6.90 -21.16 16.87
C GLU A 616 7.11 -19.86 17.69
N ARG A 617 8.36 -19.40 17.83
CA ARG A 617 8.68 -18.13 18.51
C ARG A 617 8.23 -16.91 17.72
N LEU A 618 8.23 -16.99 16.40
CA LEU A 618 7.68 -15.94 15.54
C LEU A 618 6.17 -15.80 15.77
N ASP A 619 5.40 -16.89 15.74
CA ASP A 619 3.96 -16.82 16.02
C ASP A 619 3.69 -16.27 17.44
N GLU A 620 4.46 -16.73 18.43
CA GLU A 620 4.30 -16.31 19.82
C GLU A 620 4.52 -14.81 20.04
N ILE A 621 5.54 -14.18 19.43
CA ILE A 621 5.74 -12.73 19.58
C ILE A 621 4.64 -11.94 18.87
N LEU A 622 4.20 -12.40 17.69
CA LEU A 622 3.13 -11.76 16.94
C LEU A 622 1.80 -11.79 17.72
N ALA A 623 1.55 -12.87 18.47
CA ALA A 623 0.34 -13.01 19.27
C ALA A 623 0.23 -11.99 20.43
N THR A 624 1.30 -11.27 20.76
CA THR A 624 1.32 -10.29 21.86
C THR A 624 0.79 -8.91 21.48
N ASN A 625 0.47 -8.65 20.21
CA ASN A 625 0.00 -7.36 19.72
C ASN A 625 -1.18 -7.53 18.74
N ASP A 626 -2.22 -6.70 18.90
CA ASP A 626 -3.47 -6.79 18.12
C ASP A 626 -3.26 -6.55 16.61
N ASP A 627 -2.21 -5.82 16.23
CA ASP A 627 -1.89 -5.45 14.85
C ASP A 627 -1.39 -6.65 14.01
N PHE A 628 -1.01 -7.75 14.68
CA PHE A 628 -0.40 -8.93 14.06
C PHE A 628 -1.26 -10.19 14.19
N LEU A 629 -2.57 -10.08 14.36
CA LEU A 629 -3.48 -11.22 14.54
C LEU A 629 -4.26 -11.56 13.27
N LEU A 630 -4.14 -12.80 12.78
CA LEU A 630 -4.98 -13.30 11.67
C LEU A 630 -6.48 -13.25 12.03
N GLY A 631 -6.82 -13.47 13.30
CA GLY A 631 -8.20 -13.46 13.76
C GLY A 631 -8.90 -12.14 13.50
N ASN A 632 -8.21 -11.01 13.62
CA ASN A 632 -8.79 -9.69 13.34
C ASN A 632 -9.14 -9.53 11.85
N TRP A 633 -8.27 -10.00 10.95
CA TRP A 633 -8.53 -9.99 9.51
C TRP A 633 -9.75 -10.83 9.11
N ILE A 634 -9.86 -12.04 9.64
CA ILE A 634 -11.00 -12.94 9.37
C ILE A 634 -12.28 -12.41 10.02
N ALA A 635 -12.20 -11.85 11.23
CA ALA A 635 -13.35 -11.25 11.90
C ALA A 635 -13.90 -10.05 11.14
N ASP A 636 -13.03 -9.14 10.68
CA ASP A 636 -13.41 -8.00 9.84
C ASP A 636 -14.11 -8.48 8.55
N ALA A 637 -13.58 -9.52 7.88
CA ALA A 637 -14.19 -10.09 6.68
C ALA A 637 -15.59 -10.67 6.95
N ARG A 638 -15.76 -11.44 8.02
CA ARG A 638 -17.05 -12.04 8.38
C ARG A 638 -18.09 -10.99 8.80
N ALA A 639 -17.65 -9.90 9.42
CA ALA A 639 -18.53 -8.81 9.88
C ALA A 639 -19.23 -8.08 8.72
N LEU A 640 -18.72 -8.18 7.48
CA LEU A 640 -19.40 -7.65 6.29
C LEU A 640 -20.80 -8.26 6.08
N ALA A 641 -21.06 -9.45 6.63
CA ALA A 641 -22.36 -10.11 6.53
C ALA A 641 -23.35 -9.70 7.65
N ASP A 642 -22.95 -8.90 8.63
CA ASP A 642 -23.75 -8.63 9.84
C ASP A 642 -25.05 -7.87 9.55
N GLU A 643 -25.07 -7.08 8.48
CA GLU A 643 -26.26 -6.33 8.04
C GLU A 643 -27.10 -7.08 6.99
N ALA A 644 -26.73 -8.31 6.64
CA ALA A 644 -27.45 -9.12 5.64
C ALA A 644 -28.72 -9.77 6.22
N GLU A 645 -29.58 -10.27 5.33
CA GLU A 645 -30.76 -11.06 5.72
C GLU A 645 -30.34 -12.30 6.55
N PRO A 646 -31.01 -12.63 7.67
CA PRO A 646 -30.59 -13.72 8.56
C PRO A 646 -30.38 -15.08 7.88
N SER A 647 -31.10 -15.35 6.79
CA SER A 647 -30.96 -16.59 6.02
C SER A 647 -29.69 -16.65 5.17
N GLU A 648 -29.03 -15.53 4.91
CA GLU A 648 -27.85 -15.42 4.04
C GLU A 648 -26.54 -15.23 4.82
N VAL A 649 -26.61 -14.76 6.08
CA VAL A 649 -25.44 -14.42 6.91
C VAL A 649 -24.39 -15.52 6.91
N SER A 650 -24.75 -16.77 7.22
CA SER A 650 -23.76 -17.86 7.30
C SER A 650 -23.03 -18.06 5.97
N LYS A 651 -23.76 -18.07 4.86
CA LYS A 651 -23.18 -18.28 3.53
C LYS A 651 -22.25 -17.12 3.13
N LEU A 652 -22.65 -15.89 3.44
CA LEU A 652 -21.82 -14.71 3.19
C LEU A 652 -20.55 -14.72 4.05
N GLN A 653 -20.68 -15.09 5.33
CA GLN A 653 -19.52 -15.22 6.22
C GLN A 653 -18.54 -16.28 5.72
N ASP A 654 -19.03 -17.41 5.22
CA ASP A 654 -18.17 -18.46 4.67
C ASP A 654 -17.47 -18.00 3.38
N TYR A 655 -18.17 -17.27 2.50
CA TYR A 655 -17.59 -16.65 1.32
C TYR A 655 -16.49 -15.63 1.68
N TYR A 656 -16.77 -14.69 2.60
CA TYR A 656 -15.80 -13.66 2.97
C TYR A 656 -14.59 -14.23 3.72
N GLU A 657 -14.79 -15.24 4.56
CA GLU A 657 -13.66 -15.93 5.21
C GLU A 657 -12.77 -16.65 4.20
N TYR A 658 -13.36 -17.33 3.21
CA TYR A 658 -12.61 -17.96 2.12
C TYR A 658 -11.76 -16.92 1.36
N GLU A 659 -12.36 -15.80 0.97
CA GLU A 659 -11.67 -14.70 0.27
C GLU A 659 -10.51 -14.13 1.10
N ALA A 660 -10.74 -13.92 2.40
CA ALA A 660 -9.74 -13.42 3.35
C ALA A 660 -8.55 -14.37 3.52
N ARG A 661 -8.82 -15.68 3.64
CA ARG A 661 -7.80 -16.74 3.73
C ARG A 661 -7.02 -16.88 2.42
N ASN A 662 -7.72 -16.90 1.30
CA ASN A 662 -7.12 -17.12 -0.01
C ASN A 662 -6.15 -15.99 -0.38
N GLN A 663 -6.55 -14.73 -0.20
CA GLN A 663 -5.73 -13.58 -0.58
C GLN A 663 -4.34 -13.60 0.06
N VAL A 664 -4.25 -13.90 1.36
CA VAL A 664 -2.98 -13.87 2.11
C VAL A 664 -2.16 -15.17 2.01
N THR A 665 -2.62 -16.12 1.19
CA THR A 665 -1.96 -17.42 0.98
C THR A 665 -1.77 -17.70 -0.51
N ARG A 666 -2.62 -18.53 -1.13
CA ARG A 666 -2.46 -19.01 -2.51
C ARG A 666 -2.87 -17.96 -3.56
N TRP A 667 -3.56 -16.91 -3.14
CA TRP A 667 -4.04 -15.77 -3.93
C TRP A 667 -5.09 -16.12 -5.00
N GLY A 668 -5.12 -17.33 -5.55
CA GLY A 668 -6.13 -17.77 -6.49
C GLY A 668 -5.93 -19.22 -6.88
N ASP A 669 -6.93 -19.80 -7.54
CA ASP A 669 -6.87 -21.17 -8.03
C ASP A 669 -6.48 -21.23 -9.52
N ASN A 670 -5.96 -22.38 -9.95
CA ASN A 670 -5.65 -22.68 -11.35
C ASN A 670 -4.71 -21.66 -12.03
N ASN A 671 -3.64 -21.29 -11.33
CA ASN A 671 -2.62 -20.33 -11.78
C ASN A 671 -1.17 -20.85 -11.74
N SER A 672 -1.03 -22.17 -11.66
CA SER A 672 0.28 -22.86 -11.53
C SER A 672 1.18 -22.31 -10.42
N GLU A 673 0.59 -21.81 -9.33
CA GLU A 673 1.29 -21.21 -8.18
C GLU A 673 2.09 -19.94 -8.50
N SER A 674 1.81 -19.28 -9.63
CA SER A 674 2.61 -18.15 -10.15
C SER A 674 2.69 -16.94 -9.22
N ILE A 675 1.71 -16.77 -8.35
CA ILE A 675 1.61 -15.65 -7.40
C ILE A 675 1.29 -16.15 -5.98
N HIS A 676 1.65 -17.41 -5.72
CA HIS A 676 1.51 -18.04 -4.41
C HIS A 676 2.32 -17.27 -3.36
N ASP A 677 1.73 -17.11 -2.17
CA ASP A 677 2.25 -16.33 -1.06
C ASP A 677 2.53 -14.84 -1.39
N TYR A 678 2.14 -14.30 -2.55
CA TYR A 678 2.48 -12.92 -2.94
C TYR A 678 2.10 -11.91 -1.84
N ALA A 679 0.94 -12.09 -1.22
CA ALA A 679 0.44 -11.26 -0.12
C ALA A 679 0.51 -11.94 1.25
N GLY A 680 1.51 -12.79 1.46
CA GLY A 680 1.80 -13.41 2.75
C GLY A 680 2.00 -12.39 3.87
N LYS A 681 1.69 -12.79 5.11
CA LYS A 681 1.71 -11.93 6.30
C LYS A 681 2.39 -12.62 7.46
N GLU A 682 3.21 -11.91 8.23
CA GLU A 682 3.65 -12.39 9.53
C GLU A 682 2.54 -12.11 10.56
N TRP A 683 1.52 -12.96 10.61
CA TRP A 683 0.43 -12.86 11.57
C TRP A 683 0.33 -14.12 12.44
N ALA A 684 0.09 -13.93 13.74
CA ALA A 684 -0.20 -15.01 14.66
C ALA A 684 -1.45 -15.78 14.20
N GLY A 685 -1.38 -17.11 14.27
CA GLY A 685 -2.38 -18.02 13.72
C GLY A 685 -2.18 -18.32 12.24
N LEU A 686 -1.68 -17.37 11.42
CA LEU A 686 -1.25 -17.68 10.05
C LEU A 686 0.12 -18.37 10.06
N VAL A 687 1.05 -17.89 10.89
CA VAL A 687 2.37 -18.51 11.06
C VAL A 687 2.22 -19.93 11.62
N ASP A 688 1.54 -20.11 12.75
CA ASP A 688 1.32 -21.43 13.35
C ASP A 688 0.38 -22.32 12.53
N GLY A 689 -0.71 -21.78 12.00
CA GLY A 689 -1.77 -22.57 11.34
C GLY A 689 -1.50 -22.91 9.87
N TYR A 690 -0.68 -22.12 9.16
CA TYR A 690 -0.43 -22.29 7.72
C TYR A 690 1.06 -22.47 7.39
N TYR A 691 1.94 -21.59 7.85
CA TYR A 691 3.36 -21.66 7.47
C TYR A 691 4.14 -22.78 8.19
N LEU A 692 3.95 -22.93 9.50
CA LEU A 692 4.62 -23.95 10.30
C LEU A 692 4.33 -25.39 9.77
N PRO A 693 3.09 -25.78 9.43
CA PRO A 693 2.84 -27.10 8.84
C PRO A 693 3.58 -27.34 7.52
N ARG A 694 3.70 -26.33 6.64
CA ARG A 694 4.47 -26.46 5.38
C ARG A 694 5.94 -26.73 5.64
N TRP A 695 6.54 -25.94 6.53
CA TRP A 695 7.93 -26.14 6.94
C TRP A 695 8.14 -27.49 7.64
N ARG A 696 7.21 -27.91 8.50
CA ARG A 696 7.27 -29.21 9.17
C ARG A 696 7.24 -30.37 8.17
N MET A 697 6.40 -30.33 7.14
CA MET A 697 6.37 -31.35 6.08
C MET A 697 7.72 -31.43 5.36
N TRP A 698 8.25 -30.29 4.91
CA TRP A 698 9.50 -30.25 4.15
C TRP A 698 10.72 -30.64 5.00
N LEU A 699 10.86 -30.09 6.21
CA LEU A 699 11.96 -30.36 7.12
C LEU A 699 11.98 -31.83 7.60
N THR A 700 10.80 -32.42 7.82
CA THR A 700 10.69 -33.86 8.11
C THR A 700 11.25 -34.70 6.97
N GLU A 701 10.91 -34.36 5.73
CA GLU A 701 11.41 -35.05 4.55
C GLU A 701 12.91 -34.82 4.32
N VAL A 702 13.43 -33.62 4.61
CA VAL A 702 14.87 -33.32 4.62
C VAL A 702 15.61 -34.24 5.61
N CYS A 703 15.14 -34.34 6.85
CA CYS A 703 15.72 -35.24 7.86
C CYS A 703 15.64 -36.72 7.43
N GLN A 704 14.48 -37.17 6.92
CA GLN A 704 14.28 -38.56 6.51
C GLN A 704 15.12 -38.95 5.30
N SER A 705 15.15 -38.10 4.26
CA SER A 705 15.93 -38.33 3.04
C SER A 705 17.43 -38.40 3.34
N TYR A 706 17.94 -37.50 4.19
CA TYR A 706 19.32 -37.51 4.67
C TYR A 706 19.65 -38.80 5.43
N THR A 707 18.80 -39.19 6.39
CA THR A 707 18.98 -40.41 7.20
C THR A 707 18.99 -41.68 6.35
N GLN A 708 18.08 -41.76 5.38
CA GLN A 708 17.90 -42.91 4.49
C GLN A 708 18.85 -42.89 3.28
N LYS A 709 19.63 -41.82 3.11
CA LYS A 709 20.54 -41.60 1.97
C LYS A 709 19.82 -41.68 0.61
N ARG A 710 18.62 -41.11 0.54
CA ARG A 710 17.83 -40.97 -0.68
C ARG A 710 17.63 -39.49 -1.00
N ASP A 711 17.16 -39.22 -2.20
CA ASP A 711 16.73 -37.87 -2.57
C ASP A 711 15.36 -37.55 -1.94
N ILE A 712 15.06 -36.26 -1.83
CA ILE A 712 13.76 -35.74 -1.41
C ILE A 712 12.70 -36.13 -2.45
N ASN A 713 11.55 -36.60 -1.98
CA ASN A 713 10.40 -36.89 -2.82
C ASN A 713 9.56 -35.63 -3.04
N GLU A 714 10.02 -34.76 -3.94
CA GLU A 714 9.39 -33.47 -4.23
C GLU A 714 7.92 -33.63 -4.64
N ALA A 715 7.59 -34.62 -5.47
CA ALA A 715 6.21 -34.85 -5.93
C ALA A 715 5.26 -35.24 -4.79
N ALA A 716 5.74 -36.01 -3.81
CA ALA A 716 4.93 -36.37 -2.64
C ALA A 716 4.75 -35.16 -1.70
N LEU A 717 5.79 -34.35 -1.53
CA LEU A 717 5.73 -33.11 -0.75
C LEU A 717 4.76 -32.11 -1.35
N GLU A 718 4.89 -31.83 -2.65
CA GLU A 718 4.02 -30.91 -3.39
C GLU A 718 2.56 -31.33 -3.26
N LYS A 719 2.26 -32.62 -3.50
CA LYS A 719 0.90 -33.15 -3.34
C LYS A 719 0.37 -32.98 -1.92
N ALA A 720 1.15 -33.35 -0.90
CA ALA A 720 0.73 -33.24 0.50
C ALA A 720 0.52 -31.77 0.92
N ARG A 721 1.40 -30.87 0.46
CA ARG A 721 1.31 -29.43 0.70
C ARG A 721 0.02 -28.88 0.07
N ILE A 722 -0.23 -29.12 -1.22
CA ILE A 722 -1.42 -28.61 -1.91
C ILE A 722 -2.71 -29.12 -1.24
N GLU A 723 -2.77 -30.41 -0.89
CA GLU A 723 -3.92 -30.97 -0.16
C GLU A 723 -4.15 -30.27 1.19
N PHE A 724 -3.08 -29.96 1.91
CA PHE A 724 -3.16 -29.20 3.17
C PHE A 724 -3.59 -27.74 2.95
N GLU A 725 -2.97 -27.04 2.00
CA GLU A 725 -3.24 -25.62 1.74
C GLU A 725 -4.69 -25.40 1.30
N LEU A 726 -5.21 -26.23 0.39
CA LEU A 726 -6.62 -26.24 0.00
C LEU A 726 -7.56 -26.48 1.19
N LYS A 727 -7.23 -27.46 2.03
CA LYS A 727 -8.02 -27.77 3.22
C LYS A 727 -8.02 -26.61 4.21
N TRP A 728 -6.88 -25.94 4.39
CA TRP A 728 -6.77 -24.79 5.28
C TRP A 728 -7.62 -23.61 4.81
N GLN A 729 -7.59 -23.32 3.51
CA GLN A 729 -8.40 -22.24 2.90
C GLN A 729 -9.91 -22.46 3.04
N LEU A 730 -10.35 -23.71 2.91
CA LEU A 730 -11.75 -24.11 3.04
C LEU A 730 -12.16 -24.41 4.50
N SER A 731 -11.26 -24.18 5.46
CA SER A 731 -11.56 -24.43 6.88
C SER A 731 -12.30 -23.26 7.53
N HIS A 732 -12.97 -23.56 8.64
CA HIS A 732 -13.60 -22.58 9.53
C HIS A 732 -12.93 -22.56 10.90
N GLU A 733 -11.62 -22.81 10.94
CA GLU A 733 -10.84 -22.73 12.17
C GLU A 733 -10.87 -21.30 12.73
N ARG A 734 -11.14 -21.16 14.03
CA ARG A 734 -11.21 -19.85 14.68
C ARG A 734 -9.85 -19.43 15.19
N TYR A 735 -9.48 -18.19 14.92
CA TYR A 735 -8.27 -17.58 15.47
C TYR A 735 -8.61 -16.48 16.49
N PRO A 736 -7.76 -16.26 17.51
CA PRO A 736 -7.98 -15.21 18.49
C PRO A 736 -8.01 -13.80 17.87
N THR A 737 -8.91 -12.96 18.36
CA THR A 737 -9.00 -11.51 18.08
C THR A 737 -8.53 -10.66 19.26
N THR A 738 -7.78 -11.28 20.17
CA THR A 738 -7.25 -10.65 21.37
C THR A 738 -5.85 -11.17 21.63
N THR A 739 -4.94 -10.29 22.02
CA THR A 739 -3.56 -10.65 22.36
C THR A 739 -3.43 -11.74 23.42
N THR A 740 -2.32 -12.48 23.35
CA THR A 740 -1.88 -13.44 24.37
C THR A 740 -0.41 -13.19 24.71
N GLY A 741 -0.10 -13.14 26.01
CA GLY A 741 1.25 -12.86 26.50
C GLY A 741 1.55 -11.36 26.66
N ASP A 742 2.68 -11.07 27.29
CA ASP A 742 3.21 -9.70 27.45
C ASP A 742 4.36 -9.50 26.47
N THR A 743 4.26 -8.49 25.59
CA THR A 743 5.22 -8.25 24.51
C THR A 743 6.66 -8.13 25.01
N LEU A 744 6.89 -7.38 26.10
CA LEU A 744 8.24 -7.17 26.62
C LEU A 744 8.81 -8.46 27.23
N ALA A 745 8.01 -9.17 28.02
CA ALA A 745 8.43 -10.43 28.65
C ALA A 745 8.72 -11.52 27.62
N VAL A 746 7.85 -11.68 26.61
CA VAL A 746 8.03 -12.64 25.52
C VAL A 746 9.28 -12.30 24.71
N SER A 747 9.39 -11.04 24.25
CA SER A 747 10.54 -10.57 23.47
C SER A 747 11.86 -10.74 24.23
N LYS A 748 11.90 -10.39 25.52
CA LYS A 748 13.09 -10.57 26.36
C LYS A 748 13.52 -12.03 26.50
N ARG A 749 12.56 -12.94 26.70
CA ARG A 749 12.87 -14.38 26.77
C ARG A 749 13.43 -14.90 25.44
N ILE A 750 12.84 -14.49 24.30
CA ILE A 750 13.36 -14.85 22.97
C ILE A 750 14.79 -14.28 22.80
N PHE A 751 15.05 -13.06 23.27
CA PHE A 751 16.40 -12.49 23.25
C PHE A 751 17.40 -13.34 24.06
N GLU A 752 17.01 -13.80 25.25
CA GLU A 752 17.85 -14.66 26.07
C GLU A 752 18.09 -16.04 25.43
N GLU A 753 17.10 -16.56 24.70
CA GLU A 753 17.15 -17.85 23.98
C GLU A 753 18.07 -17.80 22.75
N PHE A 754 18.03 -16.71 21.95
CA PHE A 754 18.74 -16.63 20.66
C PHE A 754 19.95 -15.68 20.62
N ALA A 755 20.05 -14.72 21.55
CA ALA A 755 21.03 -13.62 21.49
C ALA A 755 21.72 -13.30 22.85
N GLY A 756 21.57 -14.18 23.86
CA GLY A 756 22.02 -13.97 25.23
C GLY A 756 23.56 -13.86 25.43
N PRO A 757 24.02 -13.32 26.58
CA PRO A 757 25.42 -12.91 26.81
C PRO A 757 26.48 -14.01 26.80
N ASN A 758 26.09 -15.29 26.90
CA ASN A 758 27.03 -16.41 26.80
C ASN A 758 27.32 -16.82 25.34
N ASP A 759 26.56 -16.29 24.37
CA ASP A 759 26.68 -16.55 22.93
C ASP A 759 26.93 -15.28 22.11
N PHE A 760 27.89 -14.45 22.54
CA PHE A 760 28.64 -13.64 21.57
C PHE A 760 29.56 -14.51 20.67
N GLN A 761 29.36 -15.83 20.63
CA GLN A 761 29.46 -16.56 19.36
C GLN A 761 28.26 -16.17 18.52
N SER A 762 28.42 -15.09 17.74
CA SER A 762 27.43 -14.54 16.83
C SER A 762 26.43 -15.60 16.33
N PRO A 763 25.10 -15.44 16.42
CA PRO A 763 24.15 -16.32 15.69
C PRO A 763 24.44 -16.35 14.16
N TRP A 764 25.32 -15.44 13.72
CA TRP A 764 25.91 -15.30 12.39
C TRP A 764 27.36 -15.82 12.30
N SER A 765 27.84 -16.66 13.24
CA SER A 765 29.22 -17.16 13.32
C SER A 765 29.53 -18.21 12.24
N TRP A 766 28.51 -18.70 11.55
CA TRP A 766 28.64 -19.41 10.29
C TRP A 766 28.89 -18.39 9.15
N LYS A 767 29.71 -18.73 8.16
CA LYS A 767 30.35 -17.81 7.19
C LYS A 767 29.37 -17.05 6.26
N LEU A 768 28.57 -16.12 6.77
CA LEU A 768 27.89 -15.11 5.95
C LEU A 768 28.88 -14.20 5.20
N ALA A 769 30.11 -14.07 5.70
CA ALA A 769 31.19 -13.30 5.06
C ALA A 769 31.48 -13.74 3.61
N GLY A 770 31.22 -15.01 3.23
CA GLY A 770 31.39 -15.48 1.85
C GLY A 770 30.28 -15.01 0.89
N TYR A 771 29.06 -14.84 1.40
CA TYR A 771 27.92 -14.34 0.63
C TYR A 771 27.95 -12.81 0.48
N PHE A 772 28.35 -12.08 1.53
CA PHE A 772 28.47 -10.62 1.49
C PHE A 772 29.70 -10.09 0.70
N ALA A 773 30.78 -10.87 0.58
CA ALA A 773 31.96 -10.47 -0.18
C ALA A 773 31.74 -10.49 -1.71
N HIS A 774 30.77 -11.26 -2.21
CA HIS A 774 30.48 -11.34 -3.64
C HIS A 774 29.50 -10.26 -4.14
N THR A 775 28.74 -9.62 -3.26
CA THR A 775 27.83 -8.53 -3.64
C THR A 775 28.53 -7.17 -3.75
N GLN A 776 29.67 -6.95 -3.08
CA GLN A 776 30.50 -5.74 -3.30
C GLN A 776 31.34 -5.79 -4.58
N ALA A 777 31.48 -6.96 -5.22
CA ALA A 777 32.29 -7.13 -6.44
C ALA A 777 31.48 -7.01 -7.74
N VAL A 778 30.16 -6.83 -7.66
CA VAL A 778 29.26 -6.64 -8.81
C VAL A 778 28.37 -5.42 -8.55
N VAL A 779 29.00 -4.24 -8.53
CA VAL A 779 28.34 -2.93 -8.69
C VAL A 779 28.96 -2.23 -9.89
#